data_AF-A0A2N8DNS4-F1
#
_entry.id   AF-A0A2N8DNS4-F1
#
_cell.length_a   1.000
_cell.length_b   1.000
_cell.length_c   1.000
_cell.angle_alpha   90.00
_cell.angle_beta   90.00
_cell.angle_gamma   90.00
#
_symmetry.space_group_name_H-M   'P 1'
#
loop_
_entity.id
_entity.type
_entity.pdbx_description
1 polymer ?
#
loop_
_entity_poly.entity_id
_entity_poly.type
_entity_poly.pdbx_seq_one_letter_code
_entity_poly.pdbx_strand_id
1 'polypeptide(L)'
;MLPSDRLLYLNNSIGLLVVAALNPDQPDAEKLFQEFRLCLNNYESWAEQFWTGTALDVEQVFQIGNDVRLSAPVGSRKPISSSVAMCSATGSLTLVHMFEAARFVPIGDTPVTLEPVISDVDGVLAFGEPQHYTIGPSGILEVSDCDRGQRYRITFFPDVSSSHVQTLYASYQGLIDGLEGWLREEWKGFQPQWTEFSSAGFTERYGQLQRADWRGFESALNGVWDDVKQLFALLADWQANSEKLLQYLSAAELEALLKASTEAIANGLLMLSDEPLLFIHLAAFTSWLKMLPPQYLAEVVAEVRAELLISFLLMCVSGGMGVPLRLSAKVLGKIKSPRAREWLAASALRLAELTSAPDLTRHASALKPLMINARPAPLRPTPAIPLEIRTADALVLTVPNPAAIARNKSQGMTQMKRHEPHDDKPDQAKNPNGDSADCVPRTCTNGCPVSMVTGEELLTLTDGVLDGLLSFEFSRLYRTSAVEIDVGLGFGWSHSLAHRLEVEGDGVVWVDHENRRTRFPLPSVERPAIHNSLSRAAIFLGDEPEELIVALAGDTARFYHFRAGRLTLISDAYGNRLRIARDRQDRVERLDNGVGRSLLLRYERAHLVAVDYQVWRDAAWRTEQTLVSYRFDARHRLIEATNAVGESERYDYDDQHVILQRQLSGGASFFWEWERAGKAARCVRHWASFSQMDTRYVWDDAGSVTV
;
A
#
# COMPACT_ATOMS: atom_id res chain seq x y z
N MET A 1 -7.50 26.93 23.65
CA MET A 1 -7.22 25.49 23.43
C MET A 1 -8.31 24.95 22.54
N LEU A 2 -7.98 24.60 21.29
CA LEU A 2 -8.88 23.87 20.41
C LEU A 2 -8.68 22.36 20.67
N PRO A 3 -9.71 21.52 20.53
CA PRO A 3 -9.61 20.07 20.78
C PRO A 3 -8.60 19.41 19.83
N SER A 4 -7.76 18.54 20.37
CA SER A 4 -6.70 17.77 19.69
C SER A 4 -7.18 17.02 18.44
N ASP A 5 -8.43 16.59 18.44
CA ASP A 5 -8.95 15.65 17.43
C ASP A 5 -9.30 16.32 16.09
N ARG A 6 -9.39 17.65 16.06
CA ARG A 6 -9.61 18.41 14.80
C ARG A 6 -8.33 18.78 14.07
N LEU A 7 -7.16 18.61 14.69
CA LEU A 7 -5.87 18.97 14.09
C LEU A 7 -5.23 17.84 13.28
N LEU A 8 -5.66 16.59 13.50
CA LEU A 8 -5.28 15.43 12.68
C LEU A 8 -5.93 15.42 11.29
N TYR A 9 -6.94 16.26 11.05
CA TYR A 9 -7.69 16.33 9.80
C TYR A 9 -7.03 17.23 8.72
N LEU A 10 -5.93 17.90 9.05
CA LEU A 10 -5.17 18.70 8.09
C LEU A 10 -4.01 17.86 7.54
N ASN A 11 -4.33 16.86 6.72
CA ASN A 11 -3.33 16.02 6.06
C ASN A 11 -2.71 16.71 4.82
N ASN A 12 -2.51 18.03 4.90
CA ASN A 12 -1.68 18.81 3.99
C ASN A 12 -0.53 19.38 4.82
N SER A 13 0.68 19.39 4.28
CA SER A 13 1.94 19.79 4.94
C SER A 13 1.91 21.21 5.54
N ILE A 14 0.97 22.06 5.10
CA ILE A 14 0.69 23.39 5.67
C ILE A 14 0.01 23.28 7.05
N GLY A 15 -0.86 22.29 7.23
CA GLY A 15 -1.61 22.04 8.47
C GLY A 15 -0.78 21.49 9.61
N LEU A 16 0.15 20.57 9.32
CA LEU A 16 1.09 20.05 10.32
C LEU A 16 2.07 21.10 10.86
N LEU A 17 2.39 22.13 10.07
CA LEU A 17 3.25 23.24 10.50
C LEU A 17 2.47 24.38 11.15
N VAL A 18 1.22 24.63 10.76
CA VAL A 18 0.31 25.41 11.59
C VAL A 18 0.18 24.72 12.95
N VAL A 19 0.07 23.39 12.99
CA VAL A 19 0.08 22.59 14.21
C VAL A 19 1.42 22.65 14.95
N ALA A 20 2.59 22.57 14.32
CA ALA A 20 3.90 22.65 15.01
C ALA A 20 4.32 24.06 15.42
N ALA A 21 3.84 25.11 14.74
CA ALA A 21 3.97 26.49 15.18
C ALA A 21 2.95 26.84 16.29
N LEU A 22 1.80 26.14 16.32
CA LEU A 22 0.79 26.20 17.38
C LEU A 22 1.13 25.30 18.58
N ASN A 23 1.89 24.22 18.38
CA ASN A 23 2.26 23.22 19.38
C ASN A 23 3.74 23.39 19.73
N PRO A 24 4.06 24.08 20.84
CA PRO A 24 5.43 24.40 21.25
C PRO A 24 6.20 23.18 21.77
N ASP A 25 5.54 22.04 21.90
CA ASP A 25 6.08 20.88 22.59
C ASP A 25 6.99 20.06 21.66
N GLN A 26 8.13 19.63 22.20
CA GLN A 26 9.07 18.72 21.53
C GLN A 26 8.37 17.40 21.14
N PRO A 27 8.79 16.72 20.05
CA PRO A 27 8.24 15.43 19.68
C PRO A 27 8.42 14.41 20.82
N ASP A 28 7.47 13.49 20.95
CA ASP A 28 7.60 12.34 21.86
C ASP A 28 8.68 11.40 21.31
N ALA A 29 9.92 11.64 21.73
CA ALA A 29 11.08 10.89 21.29
C ALA A 29 10.99 9.40 21.68
N GLU A 30 10.39 9.07 22.83
CA GLU A 30 10.28 7.67 23.24
C GLU A 30 9.28 6.92 22.36
N LYS A 31 8.19 7.58 21.96
CA LYS A 31 7.28 7.04 20.94
C LYS A 31 7.98 6.85 19.59
N LEU A 32 8.79 7.82 19.14
CA LEU A 32 9.57 7.69 17.90
C LEU A 32 10.58 6.53 17.95
N PHE A 33 11.24 6.31 19.09
CA PHE A 33 12.14 5.16 19.26
C PHE A 33 11.39 3.84 19.27
N GLN A 34 10.20 3.79 19.88
CA GLN A 34 9.34 2.60 19.84
C GLN A 34 8.85 2.29 18.41
N GLU A 35 8.45 3.31 17.66
CA GLU A 35 8.08 3.17 16.24
C GLU A 35 9.26 2.65 15.41
N PHE A 36 10.48 3.17 15.64
CA PHE A 36 11.69 2.70 14.95
C PHE A 36 12.05 1.24 15.32
N ARG A 37 11.96 0.84 16.60
CA ARG A 37 12.20 -0.55 17.02
C ARG A 37 11.29 -1.55 16.30
N LEU A 38 10.06 -1.12 15.99
CA LEU A 38 9.05 -1.94 15.33
C LEU A 38 9.02 -1.71 13.80
N CYS A 39 10.05 -1.07 13.22
CA CYS A 39 10.04 -0.71 11.80
C CYS A 39 9.83 -1.91 10.87
N LEU A 40 10.38 -3.08 11.20
CA LEU A 40 10.19 -4.31 10.42
C LEU A 40 8.81 -4.96 10.61
N ASN A 41 8.11 -4.71 11.72
CA ASN A 41 6.80 -5.31 11.99
C ASN A 41 5.69 -4.67 11.15
N ASN A 42 5.85 -3.40 10.77
CA ASN A 42 4.95 -2.69 9.87
C ASN A 42 5.55 -2.57 8.47
N TYR A 43 6.60 -3.33 8.16
CA TYR A 43 7.26 -3.26 6.86
C TYR A 43 6.33 -3.70 5.72
N GLU A 44 5.52 -4.75 5.91
CA GLU A 44 4.61 -5.23 4.86
C GLU A 44 3.59 -4.15 4.46
N SER A 45 2.97 -3.48 5.43
CA SER A 45 2.02 -2.38 5.17
C SER A 45 2.69 -1.11 4.64
N TRP A 46 3.94 -0.84 5.06
CA TRP A 46 4.74 0.28 4.55
C TRP A 46 5.27 0.02 3.13
N ALA A 47 5.69 -1.21 2.84
CA ALA A 47 6.15 -1.66 1.52
C ALA A 47 4.99 -1.68 0.53
N GLU A 48 3.80 -2.18 0.89
CA GLU A 48 2.63 -2.18 0.01
C GLU A 48 2.12 -0.77 -0.33
N GLN A 49 2.25 0.20 0.58
CA GLN A 49 1.86 1.60 0.33
C GLN A 49 2.88 2.39 -0.51
N PHE A 50 4.14 1.95 -0.55
CA PHE A 50 5.25 2.75 -1.08
C PHE A 50 5.96 2.06 -2.27
N TRP A 51 5.85 0.73 -2.38
CA TRP A 51 6.38 -0.12 -3.45
C TRP A 51 5.17 -0.75 -4.14
N THR A 52 4.90 -0.40 -5.41
CA THR A 52 3.88 -1.09 -6.21
C THR A 52 4.42 -2.44 -6.70
N GLY A 53 4.59 -3.36 -5.74
CA GLY A 53 5.13 -4.70 -5.89
C GLY A 53 5.12 -5.34 -4.50
N THR A 54 4.57 -6.55 -4.40
CA THR A 54 4.32 -7.26 -3.14
C THR A 54 5.54 -7.25 -2.19
N ALA A 55 5.23 -7.13 -0.90
CA ALA A 55 6.06 -7.33 0.29
C ALA A 55 7.34 -8.13 0.06
N LEU A 56 8.46 -7.70 0.66
CA LEU A 56 9.73 -8.43 0.71
C LEU A 56 9.92 -9.35 -0.51
N ASP A 57 10.58 -8.87 -1.56
CA ASP A 57 11.15 -9.79 -2.57
C ASP A 57 12.34 -10.57 -1.95
N VAL A 58 12.29 -10.84 -0.63
CA VAL A 58 13.15 -11.79 0.05
C VAL A 58 12.84 -13.13 -0.58
N GLU A 59 13.82 -13.61 -1.32
CA GLU A 59 13.77 -14.92 -1.91
C GLU A 59 14.21 -15.96 -0.86
N GLN A 60 13.57 -17.12 -0.88
CA GLN A 60 14.14 -18.33 -0.31
C GLN A 60 15.12 -18.91 -1.32
N VAL A 61 16.30 -19.29 -0.84
CA VAL A 61 17.42 -19.81 -1.63
C VAL A 61 17.64 -21.27 -1.30
N PHE A 62 17.71 -22.08 -2.34
CA PHE A 62 18.01 -23.52 -2.27
C PHE A 62 19.36 -23.76 -2.91
N GLN A 63 20.26 -24.42 -2.19
CA GLN A 63 21.58 -24.76 -2.69
C GLN A 63 21.79 -26.27 -2.63
N ILE A 64 22.35 -26.81 -3.71
CA ILE A 64 22.70 -28.22 -3.83
C ILE A 64 24.21 -28.29 -4.11
N GLY A 65 24.95 -28.81 -3.13
CA GLY A 65 26.40 -28.82 -3.11
C GLY A 65 26.98 -27.44 -3.38
N ASN A 66 27.95 -27.41 -4.29
CA ASN A 66 28.67 -26.20 -4.66
C ASN A 66 28.21 -25.60 -6.00
N ASP A 67 27.35 -26.30 -6.73
CA ASP A 67 27.19 -26.10 -8.18
C ASP A 67 25.80 -25.59 -8.59
N VAL A 68 24.76 -25.83 -7.79
CA VAL A 68 23.37 -25.46 -8.14
C VAL A 68 22.77 -24.56 -7.06
N ARG A 69 22.28 -23.39 -7.50
CA ARG A 69 21.53 -22.42 -6.70
C ARG A 69 20.19 -22.16 -7.39
N LEU A 70 19.11 -22.31 -6.64
CA LEU A 70 17.75 -21.97 -7.04
C LEU A 70 17.22 -20.92 -6.07
N SER A 71 16.28 -20.10 -6.53
CA SER A 71 15.61 -19.14 -5.66
C SER A 71 14.14 -19.01 -6.03
N ALA A 72 13.32 -18.63 -5.06
CA ALA A 72 11.90 -18.37 -5.24
C ALA A 72 11.41 -17.35 -4.21
N PRO A 73 10.29 -16.65 -4.44
CA PRO A 73 9.69 -15.78 -3.43
C PRO A 73 9.34 -16.56 -2.16
N VAL A 74 9.52 -15.95 -0.97
CA VAL A 74 9.18 -16.57 0.33
C VAL A 74 7.72 -17.02 0.42
N GLY A 75 6.79 -16.33 -0.25
CA GLY A 75 5.38 -16.73 -0.32
C GLY A 75 5.09 -17.97 -1.19
N SER A 76 6.06 -18.43 -1.99
CA SER A 76 5.89 -19.58 -2.87
C SER A 76 5.92 -20.90 -2.10
N ARG A 77 4.84 -21.67 -2.20
CA ARG A 77 4.76 -23.07 -1.73
C ARG A 77 4.85 -24.10 -2.85
N LYS A 78 5.19 -23.66 -4.07
CA LYS A 78 5.32 -24.56 -5.23
C LYS A 78 6.57 -25.42 -5.06
N PRO A 79 6.55 -26.71 -5.45
CA PRO A 79 7.75 -27.54 -5.47
C PRO A 79 8.81 -26.92 -6.38
N ILE A 80 10.06 -26.88 -5.92
CA ILE A 80 11.20 -26.31 -6.65
C ILE A 80 12.16 -27.43 -6.98
N SER A 81 12.26 -27.76 -8.27
CA SER A 81 13.09 -28.87 -8.76
C SER A 81 14.36 -28.36 -9.44
N SER A 82 15.48 -29.05 -9.18
CA SER A 82 16.72 -28.85 -9.93
C SER A 82 16.69 -29.59 -11.27
N SER A 83 17.50 -29.12 -12.23
CA SER A 83 17.66 -29.73 -13.55
C SER A 83 18.53 -31.00 -13.56
N VAL A 84 19.01 -31.44 -12.38
CA VAL A 84 19.86 -32.62 -12.05
C VAL A 84 21.20 -32.21 -11.44
N ALA A 85 21.55 -32.79 -10.29
CA ALA A 85 22.84 -32.64 -9.62
C ALA A 85 23.53 -34.00 -9.45
N MET A 86 24.86 -34.01 -9.36
CA MET A 86 25.66 -35.23 -9.21
C MET A 86 26.15 -35.39 -7.77
N CYS A 87 26.01 -36.59 -7.20
CA CYS A 87 26.60 -36.89 -5.89
C CYS A 87 28.13 -36.95 -6.00
N SER A 88 28.82 -36.29 -5.06
CA SER A 88 30.27 -36.13 -5.08
C SER A 88 31.02 -37.47 -4.99
N ALA A 89 32.29 -37.51 -5.41
CA ALA A 89 33.11 -38.72 -5.34
C ALA A 89 33.36 -39.20 -3.90
N THR A 90 33.19 -38.33 -2.90
CA THR A 90 33.26 -38.67 -1.47
C THR A 90 32.00 -39.37 -0.97
N GLY A 91 30.89 -39.33 -1.71
CA GLY A 91 29.62 -39.96 -1.37
C GLY A 91 28.72 -39.11 -0.47
N SER A 92 28.93 -37.78 -0.42
CA SER A 92 28.03 -36.87 0.28
C SER A 92 27.52 -35.74 -0.61
N LEU A 93 26.29 -35.32 -0.36
CA LEU A 93 25.63 -34.22 -1.04
C LEU A 93 25.00 -33.28 0.00
N THR A 94 25.47 -32.04 0.03
CA THR A 94 24.94 -31.02 0.95
C THR A 94 23.77 -30.28 0.31
N LEU A 95 22.67 -30.13 1.04
CA LEU A 95 21.48 -29.39 0.64
C LEU A 95 21.27 -28.28 1.66
N VAL A 96 21.02 -27.05 1.19
CA VAL A 96 20.82 -25.89 2.05
C VAL A 96 19.56 -25.14 1.65
N HIS A 97 18.77 -24.72 2.65
CA HIS A 97 17.61 -23.86 2.49
C HIS A 97 17.69 -22.67 3.48
N MET A 98 17.65 -21.46 2.94
CA MET A 98 17.88 -20.23 3.70
C MET A 98 17.20 -19.02 3.04
N PHE A 99 17.03 -17.91 3.77
CA PHE A 99 16.62 -16.64 3.18
C PHE A 99 17.77 -15.98 2.39
N GLU A 100 17.44 -15.24 1.32
CA GLU A 100 18.36 -14.32 0.66
C GLU A 100 18.56 -13.07 1.52
N ALA A 101 19.59 -13.12 2.37
CA ALA A 101 19.98 -12.02 3.24
C ALA A 101 21.51 -11.90 3.29
N ALA A 102 22.03 -10.78 3.78
CA ALA A 102 23.47 -10.65 4.04
C ALA A 102 23.94 -11.62 5.14
N ARG A 103 23.02 -12.11 5.99
CA ARG A 103 23.26 -13.11 7.03
C ARG A 103 22.73 -14.48 6.62
N PHE A 104 23.40 -15.56 7.07
CA PHE A 104 22.83 -16.89 6.96
C PHE A 104 21.64 -17.01 7.92
N VAL A 105 20.42 -17.01 7.37
CA VAL A 105 19.19 -17.25 8.13
C VAL A 105 18.56 -18.53 7.60
N PRO A 106 18.68 -19.65 8.32
CA PRO A 106 18.21 -20.94 7.82
C PRO A 106 16.69 -21.00 7.77
N ILE A 107 16.18 -21.73 6.78
CA ILE A 107 14.77 -22.15 6.72
C ILE A 107 14.75 -23.66 6.94
N GLY A 108 14.18 -24.05 8.08
CA GLY A 108 14.13 -25.44 8.52
C GLY A 108 12.91 -26.20 8.03
N ASP A 109 12.81 -27.44 8.50
CA ASP A 109 11.67 -28.35 8.34
C ASP A 109 11.17 -28.49 6.90
N THR A 110 12.09 -28.45 5.94
CA THR A 110 11.77 -28.46 4.51
C THR A 110 11.89 -29.88 3.96
N PRO A 111 10.79 -30.51 3.52
CA PRO A 111 10.84 -31.80 2.86
C PRO A 111 11.56 -31.70 1.51
N VAL A 112 12.38 -32.70 1.21
CA VAL A 112 13.15 -32.81 -0.03
C VAL A 112 13.08 -34.23 -0.56
N THR A 113 12.90 -34.37 -1.87
CA THR A 113 12.95 -35.67 -2.55
C THR A 113 14.11 -35.75 -3.52
N LEU A 114 14.85 -36.86 -3.49
CA LEU A 114 15.93 -37.21 -4.39
C LEU A 114 15.51 -38.35 -5.31
N GLU A 115 15.48 -38.12 -6.60
CA GLU A 115 15.08 -39.12 -7.59
C GLU A 115 16.29 -39.45 -8.49
N PRO A 116 16.80 -40.70 -8.47
CA PRO A 116 17.94 -41.09 -9.28
C PRO A 116 17.57 -41.10 -10.77
N VAL A 117 18.42 -40.54 -11.61
CA VAL A 117 18.28 -40.60 -13.07
C VAL A 117 18.67 -42.00 -13.54
N ILE A 118 17.71 -42.76 -14.06
CA ILE A 118 17.89 -44.17 -14.49
C ILE A 118 18.08 -44.32 -16.00
N SER A 119 17.62 -43.35 -16.82
CA SER A 119 17.93 -43.29 -18.24
C SER A 119 17.88 -41.87 -18.79
N ASP A 120 18.62 -41.63 -19.86
CA ASP A 120 18.71 -40.36 -20.60
C ASP A 120 18.70 -40.72 -22.09
N VAL A 121 17.53 -40.64 -22.73
CA VAL A 121 17.34 -41.01 -24.15
C VAL A 121 16.71 -39.82 -24.88
N ASP A 122 17.40 -39.31 -25.91
CA ASP A 122 16.96 -38.15 -26.70
C ASP A 122 16.60 -36.90 -25.86
N GLY A 123 17.27 -36.71 -24.71
CA GLY A 123 17.03 -35.60 -23.79
C GLY A 123 15.83 -35.78 -22.85
N VAL A 124 15.16 -36.94 -22.90
CA VAL A 124 14.10 -37.32 -21.96
C VAL A 124 14.73 -38.14 -20.82
N LEU A 125 14.67 -37.58 -19.62
CA LEU A 125 15.16 -38.21 -18.39
C LEU A 125 14.08 -39.10 -17.77
N ALA A 126 14.41 -40.37 -17.50
CA ALA A 126 13.58 -41.23 -16.64
C ALA A 126 14.17 -41.28 -15.23
N PHE A 127 13.29 -41.29 -14.23
CA PHE A 127 13.62 -41.23 -12.82
C PHE A 127 13.21 -42.53 -12.11
N GLY A 128 14.06 -42.99 -11.18
CA GLY A 128 13.77 -44.13 -10.31
C GLY A 128 12.95 -43.73 -9.08
N GLU A 129 12.82 -44.66 -8.12
CA GLU A 129 12.04 -44.44 -6.89
C GLU A 129 12.56 -43.24 -6.07
N PRO A 130 11.66 -42.36 -5.59
CA PRO A 130 12.03 -41.15 -4.83
C PRO A 130 12.49 -41.47 -3.40
N GLN A 131 13.69 -41.01 -3.06
CA GLN A 131 14.22 -41.02 -1.70
C GLN A 131 13.81 -39.74 -0.96
N HIS A 132 13.29 -39.86 0.25
CA HIS A 132 12.72 -38.74 1.00
C HIS A 132 13.62 -38.32 2.15
N TYR A 133 13.87 -37.03 2.26
CA TYR A 133 14.66 -36.41 3.33
C TYR A 133 13.96 -35.15 3.84
N THR A 134 14.40 -34.65 4.99
CA THR A 134 13.94 -33.38 5.55
C THR A 134 15.14 -32.56 5.98
N ILE A 135 15.22 -31.31 5.51
CA ILE A 135 16.20 -30.34 6.00
C ILE A 135 15.76 -29.92 7.40
N GLY A 136 16.61 -30.16 8.39
CA GLY A 136 16.31 -29.83 9.78
C GLY A 136 16.40 -28.32 10.08
N PRO A 137 16.24 -27.92 11.35
CA PRO A 137 16.21 -26.51 11.77
C PRO A 137 17.48 -25.70 11.44
N SER A 138 18.61 -26.36 11.19
CA SER A 138 19.86 -25.74 10.75
C SER A 138 19.79 -25.18 9.33
N GLY A 139 18.75 -25.51 8.56
CA GLY A 139 18.66 -25.19 7.13
C GLY A 139 19.69 -25.94 6.28
N ILE A 140 20.43 -26.90 6.85
CA ILE A 140 21.49 -27.67 6.18
C ILE A 140 21.23 -29.16 6.40
N LEU A 141 21.29 -29.93 5.32
CA LEU A 141 21.20 -31.38 5.31
C LEU A 141 22.39 -31.97 4.53
N GLU A 142 23.10 -32.92 5.14
CA GLU A 142 24.12 -33.71 4.45
C GLU A 142 23.58 -35.11 4.17
N VAL A 143 23.33 -35.41 2.89
CA VAL A 143 22.92 -36.73 2.41
C VAL A 143 24.19 -37.57 2.22
N SER A 144 24.37 -38.61 3.03
CA SER A 144 25.60 -39.44 3.07
C SER A 144 25.45 -40.81 2.41
N ASP A 145 24.22 -41.13 2.01
CA ASP A 145 23.77 -42.38 1.42
C ASP A 145 23.47 -42.24 -0.08
N CYS A 146 23.99 -41.19 -0.74
CA CYS A 146 23.89 -41.04 -2.19
C CYS A 146 24.95 -41.87 -2.94
N ASP A 147 24.56 -42.44 -4.08
CA ASP A 147 25.44 -43.25 -4.90
C ASP A 147 26.50 -42.37 -5.58
N ARG A 148 27.78 -42.72 -5.41
CA ARG A 148 28.91 -41.91 -5.92
C ARG A 148 28.83 -41.75 -7.44
N GLY A 149 28.83 -40.51 -7.92
CA GLY A 149 28.75 -40.18 -9.35
C GLY A 149 27.35 -40.36 -9.97
N GLN A 150 26.35 -40.78 -9.19
CA GLN A 150 24.97 -40.87 -9.64
C GLN A 150 24.36 -39.47 -9.76
N ARG A 151 23.53 -39.29 -10.80
CA ARG A 151 22.75 -38.09 -11.05
C ARG A 151 21.38 -38.19 -10.37
N TYR A 152 20.98 -37.14 -9.66
CA TYR A 152 19.68 -37.04 -8.98
C TYR A 152 18.93 -35.77 -9.41
N ARG A 153 17.61 -35.88 -9.61
CA ARG A 153 16.71 -34.73 -9.58
C ARG A 153 16.32 -34.47 -8.12
N ILE A 154 16.51 -33.24 -7.66
CA ILE A 154 16.22 -32.85 -6.28
C ILE A 154 15.06 -31.87 -6.31
N THR A 155 14.00 -32.17 -5.56
CA THR A 155 12.82 -31.32 -5.44
C THR A 155 12.63 -30.90 -3.99
N PHE A 156 12.60 -29.59 -3.75
CA PHE A 156 12.32 -28.99 -2.45
C PHE A 156 10.82 -28.66 -2.36
N PHE A 157 10.23 -28.90 -1.19
CA PHE A 157 8.82 -28.59 -0.88
C PHE A 157 8.76 -27.54 0.23
N PRO A 158 9.06 -26.27 -0.06
CA PRO A 158 9.14 -25.24 0.99
C PRO A 158 7.77 -24.93 1.61
N ASP A 159 7.76 -24.75 2.93
CA ASP A 159 6.63 -24.19 3.69
C ASP A 159 7.16 -23.17 4.70
N VAL A 160 7.33 -21.92 4.26
CA VAL A 160 7.85 -20.85 5.11
C VAL A 160 6.75 -20.34 6.03
N SER A 161 6.92 -20.55 7.34
CA SER A 161 5.99 -20.08 8.37
C SER A 161 6.35 -18.67 8.88
N SER A 162 5.41 -18.04 9.59
CA SER A 162 5.65 -16.75 10.25
C SER A 162 6.79 -16.80 11.29
N SER A 163 7.07 -17.97 11.89
CA SER A 163 8.20 -18.11 12.82
C SER A 163 9.55 -18.03 12.12
N HIS A 164 9.65 -18.53 10.87
CA HIS A 164 10.85 -18.36 10.05
C HIS A 164 11.10 -16.87 9.73
N VAL A 165 10.05 -16.12 9.41
CA VAL A 165 10.15 -14.66 9.16
C VAL A 165 10.53 -13.89 10.43
N GLN A 166 9.98 -14.26 11.59
CA GLN A 166 10.39 -13.67 12.86
C GLN A 166 11.87 -13.94 13.19
N THR A 167 12.39 -15.12 12.81
CA THR A 167 13.81 -15.46 12.96
C THR A 167 14.70 -14.59 12.06
N LEU A 168 14.24 -14.30 10.83
CA LEU A 168 14.89 -13.34 9.94
C LEU A 168 14.94 -11.93 10.58
N TYR A 169 13.83 -11.43 11.12
CA TYR A 169 13.79 -10.10 11.75
C TYR A 169 14.62 -10.03 13.03
N ALA A 170 14.56 -11.07 13.87
CA ALA A 170 15.39 -11.17 15.07
C ALA A 170 16.90 -11.11 14.73
N SER A 171 17.28 -11.57 13.53
CA SER A 171 18.66 -11.45 13.05
C SER A 171 19.11 -10.00 12.90
N TYR A 172 18.22 -9.02 12.68
CA TYR A 172 18.60 -7.60 12.55
C TYR A 172 18.50 -6.81 13.85
N GLN A 173 18.02 -7.41 14.95
CA GLN A 173 17.75 -6.68 16.20
C GLN A 173 18.99 -5.96 16.74
N GLY A 174 20.17 -6.58 16.68
CA GLY A 174 21.41 -5.92 17.14
C GLY A 174 21.79 -4.66 16.35
N LEU A 175 21.44 -4.59 15.05
CA LEU A 175 21.61 -3.39 14.25
C LEU A 175 20.59 -2.31 14.63
N ILE A 176 19.34 -2.72 14.82
CA ILE A 176 18.24 -1.84 15.24
C ILE A 176 18.58 -1.22 16.60
N ASP A 177 19.04 -2.01 17.57
CA ASP A 177 19.44 -1.55 18.90
C ASP A 177 20.60 -0.54 18.82
N GLY A 178 21.60 -0.82 17.95
CA GLY A 178 22.72 0.09 17.72
C GLY A 178 22.30 1.44 17.11
N LEU A 179 21.43 1.41 16.10
CA LEU A 179 20.90 2.62 15.45
C LEU A 179 19.95 3.38 16.37
N GLU A 180 19.19 2.69 17.21
CA GLU A 180 18.37 3.35 18.23
C GLU A 180 19.26 4.04 19.28
N GLY A 181 20.34 3.39 19.71
CA GLY A 181 21.36 4.01 20.56
C GLY A 181 21.91 5.30 19.95
N TRP A 182 22.21 5.28 18.66
CA TRP A 182 22.60 6.48 17.91
C TRP A 182 21.52 7.57 17.93
N LEU A 183 20.27 7.22 17.60
CA LEU A 183 19.15 8.17 17.62
C LEU A 183 18.96 8.80 19.01
N ARG A 184 19.14 8.02 20.09
CA ARG A 184 19.06 8.50 21.48
C ARG A 184 20.19 9.47 21.82
N GLU A 185 21.42 9.22 21.37
CA GLU A 185 22.52 10.17 21.57
C GLU A 185 22.32 11.46 20.77
N GLU A 186 21.80 11.37 19.54
CA GLU A 186 21.44 12.56 18.75
C GLU A 186 20.33 13.37 19.44
N TRP A 187 19.34 12.70 20.01
CA TRP A 187 18.25 13.35 20.75
C TRP A 187 18.74 14.18 21.93
N LYS A 188 19.74 13.71 22.70
CA LYS A 188 20.35 14.50 23.78
C LYS A 188 20.93 15.82 23.26
N GLY A 189 21.45 15.84 22.04
CA GLY A 189 21.93 17.05 21.37
C GLY A 189 20.82 18.00 20.93
N PHE A 190 19.62 17.49 20.64
CA PHE A 190 18.45 18.29 20.22
C PHE A 190 17.66 18.87 21.37
N GLN A 191 17.64 18.22 22.55
CA GLN A 191 16.85 18.65 23.71
C GLN A 191 17.09 20.12 24.11
N PRO A 192 18.34 20.63 24.21
CA PRO A 192 18.57 22.04 24.53
C PRO A 192 18.02 22.99 23.46
N GLN A 193 18.06 22.58 22.19
CA GLN A 193 17.61 23.38 21.05
C GLN A 193 16.07 23.43 20.96
N TRP A 194 15.40 22.33 21.31
CA TRP A 194 13.95 22.29 21.50
C TRP A 194 13.50 23.13 22.70
N THR A 195 14.31 23.18 23.76
CA THR A 195 14.05 24.04 24.92
C THR A 195 14.18 25.53 24.54
N GLU A 196 15.20 25.88 23.76
CA GLU A 196 15.37 27.23 23.21
C GLU A 196 14.20 27.62 22.29
N PHE A 197 13.80 26.75 21.36
CA PHE A 197 12.68 26.98 20.45
C PHE A 197 11.34 27.10 21.17
N SER A 198 11.05 26.22 22.13
CA SER A 198 9.80 26.22 22.90
C SER A 198 9.69 27.44 23.82
N SER A 199 10.82 27.97 24.31
CA SER A 199 10.89 29.18 25.13
C SER A 199 10.70 30.49 24.36
N ALA A 200 10.83 30.49 23.03
CA ALA A 200 10.67 31.67 22.18
C ALA A 200 9.20 32.08 21.97
N GLY A 201 8.93 33.38 21.82
CA GLY A 201 7.58 33.90 21.61
C GLY A 201 6.98 33.46 20.26
N PHE A 202 5.64 33.40 20.15
CA PHE A 202 4.94 32.95 18.93
C PHE A 202 5.38 33.68 17.66
N THR A 203 5.57 35.01 17.73
CA THR A 203 6.03 35.84 16.60
C THR A 203 7.48 35.55 16.21
N GLU A 204 8.35 35.21 17.16
CA GLU A 204 9.73 34.81 16.89
C GLU A 204 9.78 33.41 16.26
N ARG A 205 9.00 32.45 16.76
CA ARG A 205 8.86 31.11 16.17
C ARG A 205 8.33 31.17 14.74
N TYR A 206 7.26 31.95 14.50
CA TYR A 206 6.69 32.13 13.17
C TYR A 206 7.66 32.82 12.21
N GLY A 207 8.39 33.85 12.68
CA GLY A 207 9.41 34.54 11.90
C GLY A 207 10.63 33.67 11.53
N GLN A 208 10.98 32.69 12.37
CA GLN A 208 12.03 31.70 12.07
C GLN A 208 11.58 30.71 10.99
N LEU A 209 10.31 30.30 10.97
CA LEU A 209 9.77 29.37 9.96
C LEU A 209 9.53 30.02 8.58
N GLN A 210 9.19 31.31 8.51
CA GLN A 210 8.81 31.97 7.25
C GLN A 210 9.96 32.10 6.22
N ARG A 211 11.21 31.89 6.64
CA ARG A 211 12.39 32.00 5.77
C ARG A 211 12.73 30.72 4.98
N ALA A 212 12.04 29.61 5.26
CA ALA A 212 12.32 28.33 4.61
C ALA A 212 11.38 28.04 3.44
N ASP A 213 11.95 27.65 2.30
CA ASP A 213 11.21 27.37 1.07
C ASP A 213 10.66 25.93 1.07
N TRP A 214 9.41 25.79 1.51
CA TRP A 214 8.79 24.49 1.83
C TRP A 214 8.28 23.70 0.62
N ARG A 215 8.14 24.30 -0.57
CA ARG A 215 7.73 23.57 -1.79
C ARG A 215 8.78 22.54 -2.25
N GLY A 216 10.05 22.75 -1.89
CA GLY A 216 11.14 21.81 -2.18
C GLY A 216 11.10 20.53 -1.34
N PHE A 217 10.56 20.59 -0.11
CA PHE A 217 10.49 19.45 0.81
C PHE A 217 9.58 18.33 0.33
N GLU A 218 8.40 18.69 -0.16
CA GLU A 218 7.40 17.74 -0.67
C GLU A 218 7.90 17.01 -1.93
N SER A 219 8.65 17.71 -2.78
CA SER A 219 9.32 17.09 -3.93
C SER A 219 10.55 16.26 -3.54
N ALA A 220 11.26 16.63 -2.46
CA ALA A 220 12.43 15.91 -1.98
C ALA A 220 12.07 14.61 -1.27
N LEU A 221 11.08 14.60 -0.38
CA LEU A 221 10.62 13.41 0.36
C LEU A 221 10.18 12.28 -0.58
N ASN A 222 9.53 12.64 -1.70
CA ASN A 222 9.04 11.70 -2.70
C ASN A 222 10.14 11.24 -3.70
N GLY A 223 11.18 12.04 -3.96
CA GLY A 223 12.28 11.70 -4.89
C GLY A 223 13.37 10.81 -4.29
N VAL A 224 13.50 10.82 -2.96
CA VAL A 224 14.57 10.16 -2.20
C VAL A 224 14.78 8.66 -2.52
N TRP A 225 13.76 7.91 -2.99
CA TRP A 225 13.88 6.48 -3.31
C TRP A 225 14.16 6.17 -4.80
N ASP A 226 13.75 7.04 -5.74
CA ASP A 226 14.24 6.95 -7.14
C ASP A 226 15.77 7.05 -7.18
N ASP A 227 16.34 7.75 -6.20
CA ASP A 227 17.77 7.93 -6.01
C ASP A 227 18.46 6.75 -5.30
N VAL A 228 17.74 5.91 -4.54
CA VAL A 228 18.28 4.63 -4.02
C VAL A 228 18.37 3.57 -5.12
N LYS A 229 17.42 3.55 -6.05
CA LYS A 229 17.54 2.73 -7.28
C LYS A 229 18.69 3.21 -8.16
N GLN A 230 18.93 4.52 -8.22
CA GLN A 230 20.16 5.07 -8.81
C GLN A 230 21.40 4.63 -8.02
N LEU A 231 21.37 4.57 -6.68
CA LEU A 231 22.50 4.09 -5.86
C LEU A 231 22.86 2.63 -6.17
N PHE A 232 21.88 1.73 -6.31
CA PHE A 232 22.14 0.36 -6.78
C PHE A 232 22.77 0.36 -8.18
N ALA A 233 22.24 1.14 -9.12
CA ALA A 233 22.80 1.25 -10.48
C ALA A 233 24.19 1.91 -10.52
N LEU A 234 24.48 2.85 -9.62
CA LEU A 234 25.76 3.54 -9.47
C LEU A 234 26.84 2.61 -8.91
N LEU A 235 26.46 1.72 -7.98
CA LEU A 235 27.39 0.80 -7.30
C LEU A 235 27.47 -0.57 -7.98
N ALA A 236 26.54 -0.92 -8.88
CA ALA A 236 26.61 -2.14 -9.68
C ALA A 236 27.77 -2.13 -10.69
N ASP A 237 28.20 -0.94 -11.14
CA ASP A 237 29.38 -0.73 -11.99
C ASP A 237 30.14 0.53 -11.56
N TRP A 238 31.05 0.36 -10.60
CA TRP A 238 31.87 1.43 -10.02
C TRP A 238 32.74 2.14 -11.07
N GLN A 239 33.16 1.43 -12.11
CA GLN A 239 34.06 1.93 -13.14
C GLN A 239 33.30 2.83 -14.12
N ALA A 240 32.15 2.36 -14.63
CA ALA A 240 31.29 3.12 -15.53
C ALA A 240 30.63 4.33 -14.87
N ASN A 241 30.46 4.31 -13.54
CA ASN A 241 29.80 5.38 -12.78
C ASN A 241 30.76 6.25 -11.95
N SER A 242 32.08 6.11 -12.10
CA SER A 242 33.09 6.85 -11.34
C SER A 242 32.90 8.39 -11.38
N GLU A 243 32.55 8.97 -12.53
CA GLU A 243 32.24 10.40 -12.66
C GLU A 243 30.99 10.83 -11.86
N LYS A 244 29.98 9.96 -11.78
CA LYS A 244 28.77 10.20 -10.98
C LYS A 244 29.05 10.03 -9.49
N LEU A 245 29.87 9.05 -9.10
CA LEU A 245 30.29 8.84 -7.71
C LEU A 245 31.12 10.01 -7.16
N LEU A 246 31.92 10.68 -8.00
CA LEU A 246 32.64 11.91 -7.64
C LEU A 246 31.73 13.12 -7.35
N GLN A 247 30.42 13.02 -7.60
CA GLN A 247 29.44 14.00 -7.14
C GLN A 247 29.14 13.84 -5.65
N TYR A 248 29.27 12.61 -5.13
CA TYR A 248 28.95 12.23 -3.76
C TYR A 248 30.17 11.98 -2.89
N LEU A 249 31.33 11.69 -3.48
CA LEU A 249 32.57 11.31 -2.83
C LEU A 249 33.74 12.22 -3.25
N SER A 250 34.74 12.37 -2.39
CA SER A 250 36.01 12.97 -2.77
C SER A 250 36.85 12.03 -3.63
N ALA A 251 37.84 12.58 -4.37
CA ALA A 251 38.74 11.77 -5.18
C ALA A 251 39.53 10.75 -4.35
N ALA A 252 39.93 11.12 -3.13
CA ALA A 252 40.63 10.23 -2.21
C ALA A 252 39.73 9.10 -1.67
N GLU A 253 38.46 9.39 -1.41
CA GLU A 253 37.47 8.40 -0.96
C GLU A 253 37.12 7.41 -2.07
N LEU A 254 36.93 7.89 -3.31
CA LEU A 254 36.71 7.02 -4.46
C LEU A 254 37.95 6.13 -4.73
N GLU A 255 39.16 6.67 -4.60
CA GLU A 255 40.39 5.89 -4.74
C GLU A 255 40.53 4.82 -3.65
N ALA A 256 40.14 5.13 -2.40
CA ALA A 256 40.11 4.16 -1.31
C ALA A 256 39.11 3.03 -1.57
N LEU A 257 37.93 3.33 -2.14
CA LEU A 257 36.93 2.34 -2.55
C LEU A 257 37.42 1.49 -3.73
N LEU A 258 38.05 2.09 -4.74
CA LEU A 258 38.61 1.36 -5.90
C LEU A 258 39.80 0.47 -5.52
N LYS A 259 40.52 0.81 -4.45
CA LYS A 259 41.60 0.00 -3.86
C LYS A 259 41.11 -1.06 -2.87
N ALA A 260 39.80 -1.12 -2.59
CA ALA A 260 39.24 -2.13 -1.72
C ALA A 260 39.48 -3.54 -2.29
N SER A 261 39.69 -4.53 -1.41
CA SER A 261 39.91 -5.91 -1.86
C SER A 261 38.66 -6.47 -2.55
N THR A 262 38.82 -7.46 -3.43
CA THR A 262 37.70 -8.20 -4.05
C THR A 262 36.70 -8.71 -3.00
N GLU A 263 37.21 -9.05 -1.81
CA GLU A 263 36.45 -9.51 -0.65
C GLU A 263 35.63 -8.39 0.01
N ALA A 264 36.19 -7.18 0.11
CA ALA A 264 35.46 -6.01 0.60
C ALA A 264 34.34 -5.59 -0.37
N ILE A 265 34.61 -5.64 -1.69
CA ILE A 265 33.61 -5.34 -2.72
C ILE A 265 32.45 -6.33 -2.71
N ALA A 266 32.74 -7.63 -2.54
CA ALA A 266 31.70 -8.66 -2.41
C ALA A 266 30.81 -8.42 -1.19
N ASN A 267 31.38 -8.05 -0.04
CA ASN A 267 30.60 -7.72 1.16
C ASN A 267 29.70 -6.50 0.94
N GLY A 268 30.21 -5.45 0.29
CA GLY A 268 29.41 -4.25 -0.04
C GLY A 268 28.22 -4.58 -0.96
N LEU A 269 28.44 -5.40 -1.99
CA LEU A 269 27.37 -5.84 -2.91
C LEU A 269 26.34 -6.74 -2.23
N LEU A 270 26.75 -7.59 -1.29
CA LEU A 270 25.84 -8.41 -0.49
C LEU A 270 24.95 -7.55 0.41
N MET A 271 25.51 -6.53 1.06
CA MET A 271 24.72 -5.59 1.87
C MET A 271 23.73 -4.77 1.03
N LEU A 272 24.10 -4.39 -0.19
CA LEU A 272 23.20 -3.71 -1.13
C LEU A 272 22.08 -4.60 -1.66
N SER A 273 22.25 -5.92 -1.58
CA SER A 273 21.24 -6.89 -1.99
C SER A 273 20.29 -7.27 -0.84
N ASP A 274 20.57 -6.79 0.38
CA ASP A 274 19.77 -7.03 1.57
C ASP A 274 18.77 -5.88 1.76
N GLU A 275 17.56 -6.08 1.26
CA GLU A 275 16.49 -5.06 1.30
C GLU A 275 16.07 -4.68 2.73
N PRO A 276 15.87 -5.64 3.68
CA PRO A 276 15.63 -5.31 5.08
C PRO A 276 16.73 -4.42 5.68
N LEU A 277 18.00 -4.69 5.38
CA LEU A 277 19.13 -3.91 5.88
C LEU A 277 19.07 -2.45 5.39
N LEU A 278 18.84 -2.24 4.10
CA LEU A 278 18.71 -0.90 3.52
C LEU A 278 17.51 -0.15 4.11
N PHE A 279 16.39 -0.86 4.32
CA PHE A 279 15.20 -0.29 4.93
C PHE A 279 15.42 0.17 6.37
N ILE A 280 16.11 -0.62 7.20
CA ILE A 280 16.42 -0.25 8.59
C ILE A 280 17.25 1.06 8.62
N HIS A 281 18.23 1.20 7.72
CA HIS A 281 19.03 2.42 7.61
C HIS A 281 18.20 3.62 7.16
N LEU A 282 17.27 3.43 6.22
CA LEU A 282 16.34 4.46 5.79
C LEU A 282 15.39 4.87 6.94
N ALA A 283 14.81 3.91 7.64
CA ALA A 283 13.94 4.15 8.79
C ALA A 283 14.69 4.95 9.87
N ALA A 284 15.95 4.61 10.15
CA ALA A 284 16.78 5.37 11.09
C ALA A 284 17.00 6.81 10.62
N PHE A 285 17.30 7.03 9.33
CA PHE A 285 17.46 8.36 8.76
C PHE A 285 16.17 9.20 8.85
N THR A 286 15.02 8.60 8.54
CA THR A 286 13.72 9.31 8.65
C THR A 286 13.36 9.65 10.09
N SER A 287 13.61 8.74 11.05
CA SER A 287 13.45 9.00 12.48
C SER A 287 14.36 10.12 12.97
N TRP A 288 15.60 10.15 12.47
CA TRP A 288 16.54 11.23 12.74
C TRP A 288 16.04 12.60 12.22
N LEU A 289 15.50 12.66 11.00
CA LEU A 289 14.89 13.89 10.47
C LEU A 289 13.72 14.38 11.34
N LYS A 290 12.85 13.46 11.80
CA LYS A 290 11.70 13.81 12.65
C LYS A 290 12.08 14.40 14.01
N MET A 291 13.30 14.15 14.48
CA MET A 291 13.82 14.68 15.75
C MET A 291 14.39 16.10 15.63
N LEU A 292 14.68 16.58 14.41
CA LEU A 292 15.29 17.89 14.18
C LEU A 292 14.38 19.04 14.65
N PRO A 293 14.91 20.06 15.34
CA PRO A 293 14.16 21.27 15.61
C PRO A 293 13.74 21.97 14.31
N PRO A 294 12.56 22.63 14.25
CA PRO A 294 11.99 23.15 13.01
C PRO A 294 12.91 24.08 12.22
N GLN A 295 13.73 24.88 12.93
CA GLN A 295 14.72 25.77 12.31
C GLN A 295 15.81 25.02 11.53
N TYR A 296 16.31 23.89 12.03
CA TYR A 296 17.31 23.07 11.33
C TYR A 296 16.67 22.17 10.31
N LEU A 297 15.51 21.60 10.64
CA LEU A 297 14.76 20.79 9.69
C LEU A 297 14.57 21.60 8.42
N ALA A 298 14.10 22.84 8.52
CA ALA A 298 13.83 23.68 7.36
C ALA A 298 15.10 24.08 6.57
N GLU A 299 16.24 24.29 7.24
CA GLU A 299 17.53 24.58 6.59
C GLU A 299 18.15 23.36 5.90
N VAL A 300 18.07 22.19 6.52
CA VAL A 300 18.56 20.93 5.97
C VAL A 300 17.64 20.52 4.81
N VAL A 301 16.34 20.54 5.02
CA VAL A 301 15.33 20.09 4.05
C VAL A 301 15.25 20.99 2.80
N ALA A 302 15.37 22.31 2.93
CA ALA A 302 15.21 23.22 1.79
C ALA A 302 16.35 23.10 0.75
N GLU A 303 17.50 22.58 1.15
CA GLU A 303 18.70 22.50 0.32
C GLU A 303 19.18 21.07 0.05
N VAL A 304 18.59 20.07 0.72
CA VAL A 304 18.95 18.66 0.60
C VAL A 304 18.08 17.94 -0.43
N ARG A 305 18.72 17.53 -1.53
CA ARG A 305 18.20 16.53 -2.47
C ARG A 305 18.63 15.12 -2.04
N ALA A 306 18.10 14.09 -2.71
CA ALA A 306 18.70 12.78 -3.02
C ALA A 306 20.09 12.46 -2.46
N GLU A 307 21.01 13.38 -2.73
CA GLU A 307 22.45 13.29 -2.54
C GLU A 307 22.88 13.05 -1.09
N LEU A 308 22.16 13.61 -0.10
CA LEU A 308 22.50 13.38 1.30
C LEU A 308 22.10 11.98 1.77
N LEU A 309 20.97 11.45 1.28
CA LEU A 309 20.62 10.06 1.52
C LEU A 309 21.60 9.12 0.81
N ILE A 310 21.94 9.41 -0.46
CA ILE A 310 22.93 8.63 -1.21
C ILE A 310 24.26 8.61 -0.45
N SER A 311 24.76 9.77 0.01
CA SER A 311 25.98 9.83 0.82
C SER A 311 25.85 9.06 2.14
N PHE A 312 24.71 9.14 2.81
CA PHE A 312 24.43 8.39 4.04
C PHE A 312 24.49 6.87 3.79
N LEU A 313 23.80 6.37 2.75
CA LEU A 313 23.81 4.95 2.39
C LEU A 313 25.19 4.48 1.93
N LEU A 314 25.92 5.30 1.15
CA LEU A 314 27.30 5.01 0.77
C LEU A 314 28.20 4.83 1.99
N MET A 315 28.05 5.68 3.01
CA MET A 315 28.79 5.55 4.27
C MET A 315 28.44 4.28 5.04
N CYS A 316 27.17 3.86 5.04
CA CYS A 316 26.75 2.63 5.68
C CYS A 316 27.36 1.40 4.99
N VAL A 317 27.28 1.36 3.65
CA VAL A 317 27.81 0.25 2.84
C VAL A 317 29.34 0.19 2.90
N SER A 318 30.02 1.34 2.77
CA SER A 318 31.47 1.39 2.81
C SER A 318 32.05 1.04 4.19
N GLY A 319 31.35 1.39 5.27
CA GLY A 319 31.68 0.98 6.63
C GLY A 319 31.74 -0.55 6.74
N GLY A 320 30.77 -1.25 6.14
CA GLY A 320 30.76 -2.71 6.02
C GLY A 320 31.87 -3.29 5.14
N MET A 321 32.40 -2.50 4.20
CA MET A 321 33.59 -2.82 3.39
C MET A 321 34.92 -2.56 4.12
N GLY A 322 34.89 -1.96 5.31
CA GLY A 322 36.08 -1.53 6.05
C GLY A 322 36.71 -0.24 5.50
N VAL A 323 35.98 0.51 4.67
CA VAL A 323 36.40 1.81 4.11
C VAL A 323 35.57 2.91 4.78
N PRO A 324 36.09 3.61 5.79
CA PRO A 324 35.35 4.68 6.44
C PRO A 324 35.22 5.86 5.48
N LEU A 325 33.99 6.13 5.05
CA LEU A 325 33.66 7.32 4.27
C LEU A 325 33.12 8.41 5.18
N ARG A 326 33.34 9.67 4.78
CA ARG A 326 32.72 10.83 5.43
C ARG A 326 31.68 11.43 4.48
N LEU A 327 30.78 12.24 5.03
CA LEU A 327 29.88 13.02 4.18
C LEU A 327 30.75 13.99 3.35
N SER A 328 30.61 13.98 2.02
CA SER A 328 31.54 14.72 1.18
C SER A 328 31.43 16.22 1.40
N ALA A 329 32.57 16.90 1.32
CA ALA A 329 32.64 18.36 1.39
C ALA A 329 31.81 19.04 0.28
N LYS A 330 31.57 18.35 -0.85
CA LYS A 330 30.70 18.82 -1.94
C LYS A 330 29.22 18.81 -1.54
N VAL A 331 28.75 17.73 -0.91
CA VAL A 331 27.36 17.62 -0.42
C VAL A 331 27.15 18.56 0.77
N LEU A 332 28.11 18.61 1.70
CA LEU A 332 28.08 19.58 2.81
C LEU A 332 28.12 21.03 2.30
N GLY A 333 28.94 21.33 1.30
CA GLY A 333 29.11 22.68 0.75
C GLY A 333 27.85 23.26 0.08
N LYS A 334 26.87 22.42 -0.28
CA LYS A 334 25.57 22.86 -0.80
C LYS A 334 24.65 23.42 0.28
N ILE A 335 24.93 23.15 1.56
CA ILE A 335 24.17 23.65 2.70
C ILE A 335 24.72 25.03 3.09
N LYS A 336 23.91 26.08 2.94
CA LYS A 336 24.33 27.46 3.19
C LYS A 336 24.66 27.70 4.67
N SER A 337 23.90 27.09 5.58
CA SER A 337 24.06 27.26 7.02
C SER A 337 25.37 26.63 7.53
N PRO A 338 26.33 27.41 8.07
CA PRO A 338 27.57 26.86 8.62
C PRO A 338 27.33 25.98 9.85
N ARG A 339 26.33 26.31 10.67
CA ARG A 339 25.94 25.53 11.86
C ARG A 339 25.36 24.17 11.46
N ALA A 340 24.47 24.14 10.46
CA ALA A 340 23.90 22.89 9.96
C ALA A 340 24.98 21.98 9.33
N ARG A 341 25.95 22.56 8.61
CA ARG A 341 27.09 21.82 8.02
C ARG A 341 27.97 21.16 9.06
N GLU A 342 28.42 21.90 10.07
CA GLU A 342 29.27 21.37 11.14
C GLU A 342 28.57 20.24 11.89
N TRP A 343 27.28 20.45 12.17
CA TRP A 343 26.49 19.49 12.91
C TRP A 343 26.22 18.21 12.09
N LEU A 344 25.83 18.32 10.82
CA LEU A 344 25.67 17.18 9.90
C LEU A 344 26.96 16.38 9.74
N ALA A 345 28.09 17.06 9.59
CA ALA A 345 29.40 16.41 9.52
C ALA A 345 29.71 15.62 10.81
N ALA A 346 29.36 16.16 11.98
CA ALA A 346 29.58 15.50 13.27
C ALA A 346 28.66 14.29 13.47
N SER A 347 27.37 14.40 13.11
CA SER A 347 26.41 13.27 13.17
C SER A 347 26.78 12.16 12.20
N ALA A 348 27.22 12.52 10.98
CA ALA A 348 27.73 11.57 10.00
C ALA A 348 28.98 10.83 10.52
N LEU A 349 29.88 11.52 11.21
CA LEU A 349 31.07 10.91 11.80
C LEU A 349 30.72 9.89 12.91
N ARG A 350 29.78 10.25 13.81
CA ARG A 350 29.29 9.34 14.86
C ARG A 350 28.61 8.09 14.28
N LEU A 351 27.86 8.25 13.18
CA LEU A 351 27.26 7.13 12.47
C LEU A 351 28.33 6.25 11.80
N ALA A 352 29.34 6.85 11.18
CA ALA A 352 30.44 6.11 10.55
C ALA A 352 31.20 5.23 11.56
N GLU A 353 31.35 5.69 12.79
CA GLU A 353 31.96 4.91 13.89
C GLU A 353 31.12 3.68 14.25
N LEU A 354 29.79 3.78 14.21
CA LEU A 354 28.88 2.66 14.42
C LEU A 354 28.87 1.68 13.24
N THR A 355 28.93 2.19 12.01
CA THR A 355 28.90 1.35 10.80
C THR A 355 30.26 0.73 10.46
N SER A 356 31.34 1.21 11.08
CA SER A 356 32.69 0.62 10.97
C SER A 356 32.95 -0.48 12.01
N ALA A 357 31.97 -0.81 12.85
CA ALA A 357 32.11 -1.78 13.92
C ALA A 357 32.31 -3.23 13.39
N PRO A 358 33.12 -4.07 14.08
CA PRO A 358 33.42 -5.45 13.66
C PRO A 358 32.18 -6.37 13.55
N ASP A 359 31.04 -5.95 14.09
CA ASP A 359 29.76 -6.63 13.92
C ASP A 359 29.25 -6.58 12.47
N LEU A 360 29.48 -5.50 11.71
CA LEU A 360 29.10 -5.40 10.28
C LEU A 360 29.96 -6.28 9.38
N THR A 361 31.25 -6.43 9.68
CA THR A 361 32.08 -7.47 9.04
C THR A 361 31.65 -8.89 9.42
N ARG A 362 31.06 -9.11 10.61
CA ARG A 362 30.39 -10.37 10.98
C ARG A 362 29.09 -10.59 10.18
N HIS A 363 28.38 -9.54 9.78
CA HIS A 363 27.15 -9.67 8.98
C HIS A 363 27.45 -10.37 7.64
N ALA A 364 28.49 -9.96 6.91
CA ALA A 364 28.81 -10.53 5.59
C ALA A 364 29.68 -11.82 5.63
N SER A 365 30.46 -12.04 6.69
CA SER A 365 31.45 -13.14 6.72
C SER A 365 30.90 -14.53 7.02
N ALA A 366 29.71 -14.65 7.61
CA ALA A 366 29.08 -15.93 7.94
C ALA A 366 28.68 -16.76 6.69
N LEU A 367 28.43 -16.10 5.55
CA LEU A 367 28.02 -16.73 4.28
C LEU A 367 29.19 -17.08 3.34
N LYS A 368 30.43 -16.68 3.69
CA LYS A 368 31.63 -16.88 2.86
C LYS A 368 31.85 -18.33 2.38
N PRO A 369 31.68 -19.38 3.21
CA PRO A 369 31.94 -20.75 2.78
C PRO A 369 30.86 -21.31 1.83
N LEU A 370 29.71 -20.65 1.72
CA LEU A 370 28.52 -21.18 1.04
C LEU A 370 28.15 -20.42 -0.25
N MET A 371 28.48 -19.12 -0.36
CA MET A 371 28.02 -18.27 -1.49
C MET A 371 29.03 -18.01 -2.61
N ILE A 372 30.31 -18.30 -2.42
CA ILE A 372 31.34 -18.02 -3.45
C ILE A 372 31.46 -19.23 -4.38
N ASN A 373 30.52 -19.37 -5.31
CA ASN A 373 30.74 -20.00 -6.60
C ASN A 373 29.99 -19.20 -7.67
N ALA A 374 30.65 -18.13 -8.12
CA ALA A 374 30.30 -17.52 -9.40
C ALA A 374 30.58 -18.58 -10.48
N ARG A 375 29.61 -18.82 -11.38
CA ARG A 375 29.88 -19.53 -12.63
C ARG A 375 31.21 -19.02 -13.24
N PRO A 376 32.07 -19.86 -13.84
CA PRO A 376 33.07 -19.37 -14.76
C PRO A 376 32.34 -18.83 -15.99
N ALA A 377 31.84 -17.60 -15.92
CA ALA A 377 31.54 -16.82 -17.11
C ALA A 377 32.86 -16.68 -17.88
N PRO A 378 32.86 -16.79 -19.21
CA PRO A 378 34.09 -16.85 -20.00
C PRO A 378 34.95 -15.63 -19.67
N LEU A 379 36.10 -15.89 -19.03
CA LEU A 379 37.18 -14.93 -18.90
C LEU A 379 37.50 -14.45 -20.31
N ARG A 380 37.16 -13.21 -20.63
CA ARG A 380 37.85 -12.47 -21.66
C ARG A 380 39.02 -11.78 -20.97
N PRO A 381 40.23 -12.37 -20.94
CA PRO A 381 41.39 -11.61 -20.52
C PRO A 381 41.73 -10.64 -21.66
N THR A 382 41.54 -9.33 -21.48
CA THR A 382 42.39 -8.25 -22.08
C THR A 382 41.77 -6.85 -21.87
N PRO A 383 42.55 -5.75 -21.89
CA PRO A 383 43.99 -5.56 -21.63
C PRO A 383 44.26 -4.59 -20.46
N ALA A 384 45.50 -4.57 -19.98
CA ALA A 384 46.02 -3.64 -18.98
C ALA A 384 46.17 -2.21 -19.53
N ILE A 385 45.06 -1.47 -19.67
CA ILE A 385 45.10 -0.04 -19.95
C ILE A 385 44.49 0.69 -18.75
N PRO A 386 45.27 1.52 -18.02
CA PRO A 386 44.73 2.33 -16.94
C PRO A 386 43.75 3.38 -17.47
N LEU A 387 42.67 3.62 -16.72
CA LEU A 387 41.72 4.70 -17.00
C LEU A 387 42.34 6.05 -16.64
N GLU A 388 42.36 6.99 -17.60
CA GLU A 388 42.67 8.41 -17.36
C GLU A 388 41.36 9.19 -17.15
N ILE A 389 41.10 9.66 -15.93
CA ILE A 389 40.01 10.60 -15.68
C ILE A 389 40.57 12.02 -15.84
N ARG A 390 39.99 12.81 -16.76
CA ARG A 390 40.35 14.22 -16.96
C ARG A 390 39.23 15.13 -16.45
N THR A 391 39.42 15.73 -15.28
CA THR A 391 38.61 16.87 -14.83
C THR A 391 39.13 18.16 -15.45
N ALA A 392 38.22 19.08 -15.77
CA ALA A 392 38.45 20.25 -16.63
C ALA A 392 39.53 21.24 -16.15
N ASP A 393 40.06 21.11 -14.94
CA ASP A 393 41.32 21.74 -14.52
C ASP A 393 42.01 20.87 -13.44
N ALA A 394 43.21 20.39 -13.78
CA ALA A 394 44.25 19.74 -12.96
C ALA A 394 44.16 18.24 -12.56
N LEU A 395 45.30 17.57 -12.82
CA LEU A 395 45.82 16.22 -12.52
C LEU A 395 45.07 14.97 -13.05
N VAL A 396 45.75 14.25 -13.95
CA VAL A 396 45.40 12.91 -14.43
C VAL A 396 45.60 11.91 -13.29
N LEU A 397 44.50 11.31 -12.81
CA LEU A 397 44.52 10.23 -11.83
C LEU A 397 44.49 8.88 -12.54
N THR A 398 45.49 8.04 -12.25
CA THR A 398 45.67 6.71 -12.85
C THR A 398 45.47 5.64 -11.78
N VAL A 399 44.38 4.87 -11.87
CA VAL A 399 44.02 3.83 -10.86
C VAL A 399 44.10 2.41 -11.46
N PRO A 400 44.82 1.45 -10.84
CA PRO A 400 44.79 0.03 -11.24
C PRO A 400 43.47 -0.64 -10.86
N ASN A 401 42.89 -1.42 -11.78
CA ASN A 401 41.54 -2.00 -11.71
C ASN A 401 41.51 -3.42 -11.08
N PRO A 402 40.74 -3.67 -10.01
CA PRO A 402 40.31 -5.02 -9.63
C PRO A 402 38.98 -5.40 -10.31
N ALA A 403 38.99 -6.55 -11.00
CA ALA A 403 37.89 -7.07 -11.82
C ALA A 403 36.48 -6.93 -11.21
N ALA A 404 35.57 -6.31 -11.97
CA ALA A 404 34.16 -6.17 -11.62
C ALA A 404 33.44 -7.53 -11.67
N ILE A 405 32.84 -7.94 -10.55
CA ILE A 405 31.87 -9.05 -10.49
C ILE A 405 30.48 -8.41 -10.56
N ALA A 406 29.96 -8.21 -11.77
CA ALA A 406 28.57 -7.82 -11.97
C ALA A 406 27.70 -9.09 -12.06
N ARG A 407 26.85 -9.35 -11.06
CA ARG A 407 25.74 -10.30 -11.20
C ARG A 407 24.64 -9.62 -12.01
N ASN A 408 24.41 -10.14 -13.22
CA ASN A 408 23.30 -9.73 -14.06
C ASN A 408 22.02 -10.43 -13.54
N LYS A 409 21.04 -9.68 -13.01
CA LYS A 409 19.68 -10.20 -12.79
C LYS A 409 19.09 -10.51 -14.18
N SER A 410 19.10 -11.78 -14.58
CA SER A 410 18.55 -12.21 -15.86
C SER A 410 17.01 -12.29 -15.79
N GLN A 411 16.37 -11.12 -15.75
CA GLN A 411 15.03 -10.76 -16.23
C GLN A 411 14.58 -9.50 -15.48
N GLY A 412 14.56 -8.36 -16.16
CA GLY A 412 13.90 -7.16 -15.66
C GLY A 412 12.39 -7.36 -15.74
N MET A 413 11.74 -7.63 -14.62
CA MET A 413 10.29 -7.50 -14.47
C MET A 413 9.88 -6.24 -13.70
N THR A 414 10.75 -5.24 -13.62
CA THR A 414 10.41 -3.89 -13.16
C THR A 414 10.62 -2.90 -14.30
N GLN A 415 9.56 -2.68 -15.08
CA GLN A 415 9.49 -1.53 -15.96
C GLN A 415 8.97 -0.35 -15.12
N MET A 416 9.86 0.55 -14.72
CA MET A 416 9.47 1.82 -14.12
C MET A 416 9.03 2.76 -15.24
N LYS A 417 7.72 2.92 -15.40
CA LYS A 417 7.16 4.08 -16.11
C LYS A 417 6.66 5.07 -15.06
N ARG A 418 7.17 6.29 -15.15
CA ARG A 418 6.65 7.45 -14.42
C ARG A 418 5.19 7.62 -14.80
N HIS A 419 4.28 7.45 -13.83
CA HIS A 419 2.94 8.03 -13.96
C HIS A 419 2.98 9.40 -13.28
N GLU A 420 3.02 10.46 -14.08
CA GLU A 420 2.76 11.79 -13.55
C GLU A 420 1.36 11.78 -12.92
N PRO A 421 1.18 12.27 -11.69
CA PRO A 421 -0.15 12.59 -11.18
C PRO A 421 -0.71 13.68 -12.11
N HIS A 422 -1.54 13.28 -13.05
CA HIS A 422 -2.45 14.22 -13.68
C HIS A 422 -3.51 14.52 -12.62
N ASP A 423 -3.44 15.74 -12.07
CA ASP A 423 -4.57 16.34 -11.37
C ASP A 423 -5.72 16.40 -12.35
N ASP A 424 -6.59 15.40 -12.34
CA ASP A 424 -7.94 15.65 -12.76
C ASP A 424 -8.57 16.49 -11.68
N LYS A 425 -9.02 17.68 -12.08
CA LYS A 425 -9.83 18.55 -11.25
C LYS A 425 -10.96 17.70 -10.65
N PRO A 426 -10.99 17.45 -9.34
CA PRO A 426 -12.02 16.62 -8.75
C PRO A 426 -13.38 17.27 -9.00
N ASP A 427 -14.33 16.46 -9.45
CA ASP A 427 -15.69 16.90 -9.76
C ASP A 427 -16.66 16.32 -8.75
N GLN A 428 -17.53 17.18 -8.20
CA GLN A 428 -18.57 16.76 -7.26
C GLN A 428 -19.53 15.76 -7.92
N ALA A 429 -19.89 14.70 -7.18
CA ALA A 429 -20.93 13.77 -7.60
C ALA A 429 -22.24 14.51 -7.92
N LYS A 430 -22.94 14.05 -8.95
CA LYS A 430 -24.21 14.63 -9.38
C LYS A 430 -25.38 13.72 -9.06
N ASN A 431 -26.50 14.28 -8.64
CA ASN A 431 -27.77 13.55 -8.61
C ASN A 431 -28.31 13.35 -10.05
N PRO A 432 -29.34 12.53 -10.27
CA PRO A 432 -29.89 12.33 -11.61
C PRO A 432 -30.54 13.57 -12.27
N ASN A 433 -30.83 14.63 -11.51
CA ASN A 433 -31.25 15.93 -12.06
C ASN A 433 -30.06 16.76 -12.59
N GLY A 434 -28.83 16.37 -12.27
CA GLY A 434 -27.59 17.03 -12.71
C GLY A 434 -27.01 18.02 -11.70
N ASP A 435 -27.65 18.18 -10.54
CA ASP A 435 -27.19 19.04 -9.46
C ASP A 435 -26.08 18.35 -8.66
N SER A 436 -25.15 19.14 -8.13
CA SER A 436 -24.14 18.65 -7.19
C SER A 436 -24.79 18.11 -5.92
N ALA A 437 -24.44 16.88 -5.54
CA ALA A 437 -25.01 16.21 -4.38
C ALA A 437 -23.93 15.49 -3.57
N ASP A 438 -24.10 15.49 -2.25
CA ASP A 438 -23.33 14.63 -1.35
C ASP A 438 -24.14 13.37 -0.97
N CYS A 439 -23.53 12.41 -0.26
CA CYS A 439 -24.22 11.22 0.21
C CYS A 439 -25.22 11.60 1.31
N VAL A 440 -26.26 10.79 1.51
CA VAL A 440 -27.31 11.08 2.49
C VAL A 440 -26.74 11.41 3.88
N PRO A 441 -25.77 10.67 4.45
CA PRO A 441 -25.25 10.97 5.79
C PRO A 441 -24.50 12.31 5.92
N ARG A 442 -24.07 12.92 4.81
CA ARG A 442 -23.36 14.21 4.81
C ARG A 442 -24.15 15.34 4.16
N THR A 443 -25.32 15.03 3.61
CA THR A 443 -26.21 16.05 3.07
C THR A 443 -26.82 16.84 4.22
N CYS A 444 -26.71 18.17 4.15
CA CYS A 444 -27.33 19.04 5.14
C CYS A 444 -28.86 18.91 5.05
N THR A 445 -29.49 18.63 6.19
CA THR A 445 -30.94 18.48 6.37
C THR A 445 -31.38 19.28 7.60
N ASN A 446 -32.67 19.60 7.72
CA ASN A 446 -33.21 20.32 8.87
C ASN A 446 -34.45 19.63 9.44
N GLY A 447 -34.25 18.66 10.34
CA GLY A 447 -35.31 17.91 11.04
C GLY A 447 -36.12 16.95 10.15
N CYS A 448 -36.06 17.12 8.84
CA CYS A 448 -36.65 16.28 7.80
C CYS A 448 -35.56 15.82 6.82
N PRO A 449 -35.68 14.64 6.20
CA PRO A 449 -34.77 14.13 5.17
C PRO A 449 -34.85 14.88 3.81
N VAL A 450 -35.05 16.20 3.83
CA VAL A 450 -35.03 17.08 2.66
C VAL A 450 -33.65 17.73 2.55
N SER A 451 -33.02 17.58 1.39
CA SER A 451 -31.72 18.22 1.10
C SER A 451 -31.84 19.74 1.15
N MET A 452 -31.06 20.40 2.00
CA MET A 452 -31.03 21.87 2.12
C MET A 452 -30.33 22.56 0.92
N VAL A 453 -29.81 21.77 -0.04
CA VAL A 453 -29.13 22.27 -1.24
C VAL A 453 -30.02 22.14 -2.48
N THR A 454 -30.66 20.97 -2.65
CA THR A 454 -31.43 20.62 -3.86
C THR A 454 -32.94 20.58 -3.60
N GLY A 455 -33.35 20.45 -2.34
CA GLY A 455 -34.73 20.28 -1.89
C GLY A 455 -35.38 18.96 -2.32
N GLU A 456 -34.58 17.99 -2.76
CA GLU A 456 -35.05 16.61 -2.98
C GLU A 456 -35.23 15.89 -1.63
N GLU A 457 -36.22 15.00 -1.56
CA GLU A 457 -36.34 14.03 -0.47
C GLU A 457 -35.26 12.94 -0.61
N LEU A 458 -34.63 12.61 0.52
CA LEU A 458 -33.59 11.59 0.69
C LEU A 458 -33.99 10.60 1.81
N LEU A 459 -34.99 9.76 1.51
CA LEU A 459 -35.54 8.84 2.50
C LEU A 459 -34.82 7.48 2.46
N THR A 460 -33.99 7.22 3.47
CA THR A 460 -33.30 5.93 3.65
C THR A 460 -33.96 5.09 4.74
N LEU A 461 -34.25 3.83 4.44
CA LEU A 461 -34.87 2.88 5.36
C LEU A 461 -34.10 1.56 5.34
N THR A 462 -33.61 1.11 6.49
CA THR A 462 -32.93 -0.18 6.62
C THR A 462 -33.95 -1.29 6.76
N ASP A 463 -33.97 -2.22 5.80
CA ASP A 463 -34.92 -3.31 5.73
C ASP A 463 -34.34 -4.63 6.27
N GLY A 464 -33.02 -4.73 6.42
CA GLY A 464 -32.36 -5.93 6.94
C GLY A 464 -30.87 -5.78 7.14
N VAL A 465 -30.28 -6.68 7.91
CA VAL A 465 -28.83 -6.73 8.16
C VAL A 465 -28.31 -8.14 7.94
N LEU A 466 -27.24 -8.27 7.15
CA LEU A 466 -26.43 -9.47 7.09
C LEU A 466 -25.29 -9.32 8.10
N ASP A 467 -25.32 -10.13 9.15
CA ASP A 467 -24.33 -10.12 10.20
C ASP A 467 -23.08 -10.94 9.83
N GLY A 468 -21.95 -10.60 10.46
CA GLY A 468 -20.64 -11.18 10.19
C GLY A 468 -19.51 -10.20 10.47
N LEU A 469 -18.27 -10.60 10.15
CA LEU A 469 -17.08 -9.73 10.30
C LEU A 469 -17.19 -8.47 9.46
N LEU A 470 -17.72 -8.60 8.23
CA LEU A 470 -18.11 -7.49 7.38
C LEU A 470 -19.65 -7.38 7.37
N SER A 471 -20.19 -6.70 8.39
CA SER A 471 -21.64 -6.46 8.51
C SER A 471 -22.17 -5.63 7.34
N PHE A 472 -23.34 -5.99 6.81
CA PHE A 472 -23.95 -5.30 5.67
C PHE A 472 -25.41 -4.97 5.92
N GLU A 473 -25.74 -3.68 5.88
CA GLU A 473 -27.10 -3.17 5.96
C GLU A 473 -27.72 -3.12 4.56
N PHE A 474 -28.80 -3.87 4.37
CA PHE A 474 -29.66 -3.77 3.21
C PHE A 474 -30.72 -2.71 3.48
N SER A 475 -30.57 -1.58 2.79
CA SER A 475 -31.45 -0.42 2.92
C SER A 475 -32.02 -0.09 1.56
N ARG A 476 -33.26 0.37 1.56
CA ARG A 476 -33.88 1.05 0.42
C ARG A 476 -33.77 2.55 0.58
N LEU A 477 -33.64 3.24 -0.54
CA LEU A 477 -33.49 4.69 -0.56
C LEU A 477 -34.39 5.27 -1.63
N TYR A 478 -35.25 6.21 -1.24
CA TYR A 478 -35.99 7.04 -2.18
C TYR A 478 -35.27 8.38 -2.37
N ARG A 479 -35.03 8.72 -3.64
CA ARG A 479 -34.44 10.00 -4.04
C ARG A 479 -35.36 10.66 -5.06
N THR A 480 -35.82 11.89 -4.76
CA THR A 480 -36.77 12.58 -5.66
C THR A 480 -36.18 12.86 -7.04
N SER A 481 -34.89 13.16 -7.14
CA SER A 481 -34.26 13.33 -8.45
C SER A 481 -34.16 12.03 -9.26
N ALA A 482 -34.34 10.85 -8.65
CA ALA A 482 -34.26 9.54 -9.30
C ALA A 482 -35.62 9.00 -9.80
N VAL A 483 -36.70 9.78 -9.79
CA VAL A 483 -38.07 9.34 -10.15
C VAL A 483 -38.26 8.83 -11.58
N GLU A 484 -37.27 9.03 -12.46
CA GLU A 484 -37.23 8.48 -13.82
C GLU A 484 -36.44 7.16 -13.92
N ILE A 485 -35.85 6.69 -12.81
CA ILE A 485 -34.97 5.51 -12.75
C ILE A 485 -35.64 4.41 -11.93
N ASP A 486 -35.74 3.22 -12.52
CA ASP A 486 -36.14 1.98 -11.84
C ASP A 486 -34.98 0.97 -11.88
N VAL A 487 -34.44 0.63 -10.72
CA VAL A 487 -33.39 -0.39 -10.55
C VAL A 487 -33.94 -1.73 -10.02
N GLY A 488 -35.26 -1.93 -10.13
CA GLY A 488 -35.98 -3.11 -9.66
C GLY A 488 -36.72 -2.90 -8.34
N LEU A 489 -36.60 -1.75 -7.68
CA LEU A 489 -37.37 -1.41 -6.49
C LEU A 489 -38.46 -0.35 -6.78
N GLY A 490 -38.74 -0.10 -8.05
CA GLY A 490 -39.70 0.90 -8.51
C GLY A 490 -39.07 2.28 -8.71
N PHE A 491 -39.77 3.12 -9.48
CA PHE A 491 -39.30 4.45 -9.85
C PHE A 491 -38.97 5.32 -8.63
N GLY A 492 -37.78 5.93 -8.62
CA GLY A 492 -37.29 6.77 -7.52
C GLY A 492 -36.63 6.00 -6.37
N TRP A 493 -36.77 4.68 -6.33
CA TRP A 493 -36.19 3.83 -5.29
C TRP A 493 -34.95 3.09 -5.76
N SER A 494 -33.96 2.98 -4.86
CA SER A 494 -32.77 2.16 -5.00
C SER A 494 -32.52 1.32 -3.74
N HIS A 495 -31.47 0.50 -3.76
CA HIS A 495 -31.08 -0.32 -2.61
C HIS A 495 -29.56 -0.47 -2.47
N SER A 496 -29.05 -0.86 -1.30
CA SER A 496 -27.60 -0.92 -0.96
C SER A 496 -26.70 -1.70 -1.92
N LEU A 497 -27.26 -2.57 -2.78
CA LEU A 497 -26.50 -3.38 -3.76
C LEU A 497 -26.59 -2.82 -5.19
N ALA A 498 -27.30 -1.70 -5.40
CA ALA A 498 -27.54 -1.09 -6.71
C ALA A 498 -26.36 -0.27 -7.25
N HIS A 499 -25.13 -0.64 -6.89
CA HIS A 499 -23.92 -0.04 -7.46
C HIS A 499 -23.62 -0.60 -8.85
N ARG A 500 -23.16 0.27 -9.76
CA ARG A 500 -22.70 -0.13 -11.10
C ARG A 500 -21.67 0.84 -11.67
N LEU A 501 -20.92 0.38 -12.66
CA LEU A 501 -20.08 1.24 -13.49
C LEU A 501 -20.66 1.31 -14.90
N GLU A 502 -20.71 2.52 -15.44
CA GLU A 502 -21.12 2.82 -16.80
C GLU A 502 -19.90 3.38 -17.54
N VAL A 503 -19.42 2.68 -18.57
CA VAL A 503 -18.29 3.14 -19.38
C VAL A 503 -18.82 4.14 -20.41
N GLU A 504 -18.31 5.37 -20.38
CA GLU A 504 -18.73 6.47 -21.25
C GLU A 504 -17.50 7.07 -21.95
N GLY A 505 -17.29 6.69 -23.21
CA GLY A 505 -16.15 7.15 -24.00
C GLY A 505 -14.81 6.70 -23.41
N ASP A 506 -13.99 7.66 -22.99
CA ASP A 506 -12.69 7.48 -22.33
C ASP A 506 -12.77 7.46 -20.79
N GLY A 507 -13.98 7.57 -20.24
CA GLY A 507 -14.23 7.60 -18.80
C GLY A 507 -15.13 6.46 -18.31
N VAL A 508 -15.24 6.37 -17.00
CA VAL A 508 -16.15 5.48 -16.29
C VAL A 508 -16.93 6.27 -15.26
N VAL A 509 -18.25 6.11 -15.27
CA VAL A 509 -19.16 6.73 -14.32
C VAL A 509 -19.55 5.67 -13.30
N TRP A 510 -19.19 5.92 -12.05
CA TRP A 510 -19.69 5.15 -10.93
C TRP A 510 -21.06 5.68 -10.53
N VAL A 511 -22.07 4.83 -10.63
CA VAL A 511 -23.40 5.08 -10.07
C VAL A 511 -23.51 4.32 -8.76
N ASP A 512 -23.60 5.06 -7.66
CA ASP A 512 -23.70 4.48 -6.33
C ASP A 512 -25.14 4.00 -6.00
N HIS A 513 -25.31 3.35 -4.84
CA HIS A 513 -26.61 2.88 -4.38
C HIS A 513 -27.62 4.02 -4.11
N GLU A 514 -27.19 5.29 -4.09
CA GLU A 514 -28.07 6.45 -3.97
C GLU A 514 -28.43 7.06 -5.33
N ASN A 515 -28.05 6.41 -6.44
CA ASN A 515 -28.13 6.91 -7.82
C ASN A 515 -27.29 8.18 -8.10
N ARG A 516 -26.30 8.49 -7.25
CA ARG A 516 -25.35 9.59 -7.56
C ARG A 516 -24.34 9.11 -8.59
N ARG A 517 -23.99 10.01 -9.50
CA ARG A 517 -23.06 9.76 -10.61
C ARG A 517 -21.73 10.47 -10.30
N THR A 518 -20.68 9.67 -10.12
CA THR A 518 -19.31 10.17 -9.98
C THR A 518 -18.51 9.74 -11.21
N ARG A 519 -17.99 10.71 -11.96
CA ARG A 519 -17.17 10.42 -13.14
C ARG A 519 -15.72 10.26 -12.72
N PHE A 520 -15.10 9.24 -13.28
CA PHE A 520 -13.66 9.02 -13.26
C PHE A 520 -13.19 8.86 -14.72
N PRO A 521 -11.96 9.26 -15.06
CA PRO A 521 -11.26 8.69 -16.21
C PRO A 521 -11.18 7.16 -16.08
N LEU A 522 -11.09 6.44 -17.20
CA LEU A 522 -10.97 4.99 -17.17
C LEU A 522 -9.58 4.59 -16.64
N PRO A 523 -9.48 3.79 -15.57
CA PRO A 523 -8.20 3.27 -15.10
C PRO A 523 -7.51 2.43 -16.17
N SER A 524 -6.19 2.54 -16.26
CA SER A 524 -5.37 1.78 -17.20
C SER A 524 -4.14 1.22 -16.48
N VAL A 525 -3.41 0.29 -17.12
CA VAL A 525 -2.15 -0.21 -16.55
C VAL A 525 -1.16 0.94 -16.30
N GLU A 526 -1.25 2.00 -17.11
CA GLU A 526 -0.47 3.21 -16.90
C GLU A 526 -1.01 4.05 -15.73
N ARG A 527 -2.35 4.09 -15.55
CA ARG A 527 -3.05 4.83 -14.48
C ARG A 527 -3.95 3.90 -13.65
N PRO A 528 -3.38 3.09 -12.73
CA PRO A 528 -4.14 2.07 -12.04
C PRO A 528 -5.02 2.62 -10.92
N ALA A 529 -4.80 3.86 -10.45
CA ALA A 529 -5.58 4.48 -9.39
C ALA A 529 -5.95 5.93 -9.75
N ILE A 530 -7.21 6.29 -9.53
CA ILE A 530 -7.73 7.63 -9.78
C ILE A 530 -8.57 8.08 -8.59
N HIS A 531 -8.26 9.25 -8.06
CA HIS A 531 -8.89 9.80 -6.85
C HIS A 531 -9.82 10.95 -7.21
N ASN A 532 -10.99 10.99 -6.57
CA ASN A 532 -11.90 12.13 -6.58
C ASN A 532 -12.14 12.57 -5.13
N SER A 533 -11.43 13.62 -4.71
CA SER A 533 -11.47 14.12 -3.34
C SER A 533 -12.81 14.77 -2.97
N LEU A 534 -13.52 15.40 -3.92
CA LEU A 534 -14.85 15.98 -3.69
C LEU A 534 -15.90 14.91 -3.42
N SER A 535 -15.86 13.81 -4.17
CA SER A 535 -16.72 12.65 -3.96
C SER A 535 -16.21 11.68 -2.89
N ARG A 536 -15.00 11.91 -2.35
CA ARG A 536 -14.31 11.07 -1.35
C ARG A 536 -14.28 9.60 -1.76
N ALA A 537 -14.01 9.39 -3.05
CA ALA A 537 -14.00 8.09 -3.67
C ALA A 537 -12.77 7.96 -4.56
N ALA A 538 -12.26 6.75 -4.71
CA ALA A 538 -11.20 6.41 -5.66
C ALA A 538 -11.60 5.18 -6.45
N ILE A 539 -11.16 5.10 -7.70
CA ILE A 539 -11.32 3.91 -8.53
C ILE A 539 -9.95 3.37 -8.92
N PHE A 540 -9.80 2.04 -8.92
CA PHE A 540 -8.56 1.37 -9.23
C PHE A 540 -8.74 0.09 -10.06
N LEU A 541 -7.68 -0.33 -10.75
CA LEU A 541 -7.60 -1.66 -11.37
C LEU A 541 -7.40 -2.71 -10.28
N GLY A 542 -8.18 -3.79 -10.35
CA GLY A 542 -7.99 -4.98 -9.50
C GLY A 542 -6.94 -5.94 -10.05
N ASP A 543 -6.62 -6.97 -9.26
CA ASP A 543 -5.64 -8.00 -9.61
C ASP A 543 -6.14 -8.95 -10.71
N GLU A 544 -7.47 -9.00 -10.88
CA GLU A 544 -8.13 -9.88 -11.83
C GLU A 544 -8.42 -9.16 -13.17
N PRO A 545 -8.41 -9.86 -14.31
CA PRO A 545 -8.69 -9.25 -15.61
C PRO A 545 -10.04 -8.51 -15.62
N GLU A 546 -10.02 -7.26 -16.10
CA GLU A 546 -11.19 -6.37 -16.19
C GLU A 546 -11.86 -6.02 -14.86
N GLU A 547 -11.19 -6.29 -13.73
CA GLU A 547 -11.68 -5.88 -12.43
C GLU A 547 -11.40 -4.39 -12.20
N LEU A 548 -12.46 -3.66 -11.85
CA LEU A 548 -12.38 -2.29 -11.37
C LEU A 548 -12.91 -2.25 -9.95
N ILE A 549 -12.21 -1.57 -9.06
CA ILE A 549 -12.57 -1.50 -7.65
C ILE A 549 -12.78 -0.04 -7.27
N VAL A 550 -13.88 0.26 -6.59
CA VAL A 550 -14.17 1.59 -6.06
C VAL A 550 -14.00 1.57 -4.55
N ALA A 551 -13.11 2.42 -4.03
CA ALA A 551 -12.96 2.70 -2.60
C ALA A 551 -13.77 3.94 -2.22
N LEU A 552 -14.49 3.84 -1.11
CA LEU A 552 -15.15 4.97 -0.47
C LEU A 552 -14.42 5.35 0.82
N ALA A 553 -14.07 6.63 0.98
CA ALA A 553 -13.50 7.12 2.22
C ALA A 553 -14.60 7.35 3.28
N GLY A 554 -14.41 6.77 4.46
CA GLY A 554 -15.34 6.84 5.59
C GLY A 554 -14.82 6.03 6.77
N ASP A 555 -15.57 6.03 7.89
CA ASP A 555 -15.16 5.38 9.14
C ASP A 555 -15.00 3.84 9.00
N THR A 556 -15.69 3.25 8.03
CA THR A 556 -15.47 1.87 7.57
C THR A 556 -15.16 1.88 6.08
N ALA A 557 -13.88 1.76 5.73
CA ALA A 557 -13.46 1.68 4.34
C ALA A 557 -14.03 0.42 3.69
N ARG A 558 -14.87 0.62 2.66
CA ARG A 558 -15.43 -0.45 1.83
C ARG A 558 -14.89 -0.35 0.42
N PHE A 559 -14.58 -1.51 -0.15
CA PHE A 559 -14.14 -1.68 -1.51
C PHE A 559 -15.22 -2.42 -2.30
N TYR A 560 -15.70 -1.81 -3.37
CA TYR A 560 -16.72 -2.37 -4.26
C TYR A 560 -16.04 -2.84 -5.53
N HIS A 561 -16.05 -4.15 -5.76
CA HIS A 561 -15.39 -4.77 -6.90
C HIS A 561 -16.39 -4.96 -8.03
N PHE A 562 -15.99 -4.57 -9.24
CA PHE A 562 -16.80 -4.62 -10.44
C PHE A 562 -16.09 -5.41 -11.53
N ARG A 563 -16.84 -6.20 -12.29
CA ARG A 563 -16.41 -6.78 -13.57
C ARG A 563 -17.48 -6.51 -14.61
N ALA A 564 -17.08 -6.11 -15.82
CA ALA A 564 -18.00 -5.66 -16.88
C ALA A 564 -19.05 -4.63 -16.37
N GLY A 565 -18.64 -3.76 -15.45
CA GLY A 565 -19.48 -2.75 -14.82
C GLY A 565 -20.54 -3.24 -13.83
N ARG A 566 -20.50 -4.51 -13.43
CA ARG A 566 -21.40 -5.12 -12.44
C ARG A 566 -20.68 -5.38 -11.14
N LEU A 567 -21.32 -5.05 -10.01
CA LEU A 567 -20.81 -5.36 -8.67
C LEU A 567 -20.76 -6.89 -8.47
N THR A 568 -19.59 -7.41 -8.08
CA THR A 568 -19.31 -8.85 -7.89
C THR A 568 -18.85 -9.20 -6.47
N LEU A 569 -18.21 -8.26 -5.77
CA LEU A 569 -17.67 -8.47 -4.43
C LEU A 569 -17.67 -7.15 -3.65
N ILE A 570 -17.88 -7.21 -2.35
CA ILE A 570 -17.63 -6.11 -1.41
C ILE A 570 -16.56 -6.59 -0.42
N SER A 571 -15.52 -5.80 -0.19
CA SER A 571 -14.48 -6.13 0.79
C SER A 571 -14.12 -4.96 1.70
N ASP A 572 -13.36 -5.23 2.75
CA ASP A 572 -12.80 -4.23 3.66
C ASP A 572 -11.27 -4.29 3.69
N ALA A 573 -10.65 -3.39 4.45
CA ALA A 573 -9.19 -3.30 4.59
C ALA A 573 -8.56 -4.50 5.30
N TYR A 574 -9.35 -5.35 5.96
CA TYR A 574 -8.89 -6.56 6.65
C TYR A 574 -9.05 -7.81 5.78
N GLY A 575 -9.50 -7.67 4.53
CA GLY A 575 -9.70 -8.77 3.60
C GLY A 575 -10.98 -9.58 3.82
N ASN A 576 -11.90 -9.11 4.68
CA ASN A 576 -13.23 -9.71 4.80
C ASN A 576 -14.03 -9.46 3.51
N ARG A 577 -14.85 -10.43 3.09
CA ARG A 577 -15.46 -10.43 1.74
C ARG A 577 -16.92 -10.85 1.77
N LEU A 578 -17.77 -10.08 1.08
CA LEU A 578 -19.14 -10.42 0.73
C LEU A 578 -19.24 -10.68 -0.77
N ARG A 579 -19.58 -11.92 -1.15
CA ARG A 579 -19.65 -12.37 -2.54
C ARG A 579 -21.05 -12.16 -3.09
N ILE A 580 -21.14 -11.66 -4.32
CA ILE A 580 -22.41 -11.44 -5.00
C ILE A 580 -22.59 -12.51 -6.08
N ALA A 581 -23.67 -13.27 -5.98
CA ALA A 581 -24.12 -14.15 -7.04
C ALA A 581 -25.27 -13.49 -7.81
N ARG A 582 -25.30 -13.72 -9.13
CA ARG A 582 -26.32 -13.18 -10.02
C ARG A 582 -27.11 -14.29 -10.70
N ASP A 583 -28.37 -14.00 -11.00
CA ASP A 583 -29.23 -14.89 -11.76
C ASP A 583 -28.92 -14.84 -13.26
N ARG A 584 -29.67 -15.61 -14.05
CA ARG A 584 -29.51 -15.67 -15.52
C ARG A 584 -29.90 -14.37 -16.24
N GLN A 585 -30.59 -13.46 -15.55
CA GLN A 585 -30.98 -12.15 -16.03
C GLN A 585 -29.98 -11.06 -15.57
N ASP A 586 -28.82 -11.46 -15.02
CA ASP A 586 -27.77 -10.58 -14.52
C ASP A 586 -28.19 -9.70 -13.34
N ARG A 587 -29.21 -10.12 -12.58
CA ARG A 587 -29.66 -9.43 -11.35
C ARG A 587 -29.00 -10.05 -10.14
N VAL A 588 -28.82 -9.26 -9.08
CA VAL A 588 -28.25 -9.76 -7.82
C VAL A 588 -29.20 -10.77 -7.20
N GLU A 589 -28.83 -12.04 -7.18
CA GLU A 589 -29.62 -13.11 -6.55
C GLU A 589 -29.23 -13.27 -5.08
N ARG A 590 -27.93 -13.20 -4.77
CA ARG A 590 -27.43 -13.50 -3.43
C ARG A 590 -26.26 -12.64 -3.02
N LEU A 591 -26.22 -12.26 -1.75
CA LEU A 591 -25.06 -11.70 -1.05
C LEU A 591 -24.61 -12.67 0.04
N ASP A 592 -23.47 -13.33 -0.12
CA ASP A 592 -22.94 -14.36 0.78
C ASP A 592 -21.71 -13.87 1.55
N ASN A 593 -21.70 -14.06 2.87
CA ASN A 593 -20.58 -13.68 3.73
C ASN A 593 -19.47 -14.74 3.80
N GLY A 594 -19.63 -15.89 3.14
CA GLY A 594 -18.63 -16.96 3.08
C GLY A 594 -18.53 -17.82 4.35
N VAL A 595 -19.31 -17.52 5.39
CA VAL A 595 -19.38 -18.31 6.64
C VAL A 595 -20.78 -18.90 6.86
N GLY A 596 -21.48 -19.20 5.75
CA GLY A 596 -22.75 -19.91 5.76
C GLY A 596 -23.97 -19.05 6.06
N ARG A 597 -23.90 -17.72 5.87
CA ARG A 597 -25.06 -16.81 5.94
C ARG A 597 -25.13 -15.95 4.70
N SER A 598 -26.32 -15.67 4.22
CA SER A 598 -26.52 -14.83 3.03
C SER A 598 -27.85 -14.11 3.03
N LEU A 599 -27.94 -13.05 2.22
CA LEU A 599 -29.21 -12.48 1.78
C LEU A 599 -29.56 -13.04 0.41
N LEU A 600 -30.78 -13.56 0.26
CA LEU A 600 -31.36 -13.94 -1.03
C LEU A 600 -32.35 -12.85 -1.46
N LEU A 601 -32.15 -12.32 -2.66
CA LEU A 601 -33.04 -11.34 -3.29
C LEU A 601 -33.99 -12.08 -4.23
N ARG A 602 -35.30 -12.02 -3.95
CA ARG A 602 -36.33 -12.67 -4.75
C ARG A 602 -37.04 -11.67 -5.64
N TYR A 603 -37.16 -12.03 -6.92
CA TYR A 603 -37.76 -11.16 -7.92
C TYR A 603 -39.01 -11.75 -8.55
N GLU A 604 -39.94 -10.88 -8.89
CA GLU A 604 -41.03 -11.16 -9.83
C GLU A 604 -40.83 -10.30 -11.08
N ARG A 605 -40.65 -10.95 -12.24
CA ARG A 605 -40.26 -10.30 -13.50
C ARG A 605 -38.99 -9.47 -13.38
N ALA A 606 -39.07 -8.16 -13.21
CA ALA A 606 -37.93 -7.26 -13.03
C ALA A 606 -37.84 -6.69 -11.60
N HIS A 607 -38.90 -6.82 -10.80
CA HIS A 607 -39.02 -6.16 -9.50
C HIS A 607 -38.58 -7.07 -8.36
N LEU A 608 -37.77 -6.53 -7.45
CA LEU A 608 -37.39 -7.15 -6.18
C LEU A 608 -38.63 -7.17 -5.29
N VAL A 609 -39.18 -8.36 -5.02
CA VAL A 609 -40.40 -8.52 -4.23
C VAL A 609 -40.12 -8.93 -2.79
N ALA A 610 -38.91 -9.41 -2.47
CA ALA A 610 -38.50 -9.71 -1.10
C ALA A 610 -36.99 -9.90 -0.94
N VAL A 611 -36.53 -9.74 0.30
CA VAL A 611 -35.18 -10.13 0.73
C VAL A 611 -35.30 -11.13 1.88
N ASP A 612 -34.69 -12.30 1.70
CA ASP A 612 -34.69 -13.38 2.68
C ASP A 612 -33.30 -13.53 3.32
N TYR A 613 -33.26 -13.70 4.63
CA TYR A 613 -32.06 -14.13 5.35
C TYR A 613 -31.94 -15.65 5.27
N GLN A 614 -30.82 -16.15 4.75
CA GLN A 614 -30.58 -17.57 4.56
C GLN A 614 -29.34 -18.05 5.32
N VAL A 615 -29.41 -19.29 5.80
CA VAL A 615 -28.32 -20.02 6.45
C VAL A 615 -28.00 -21.29 5.66
N TRP A 616 -26.72 -21.65 5.61
CA TRP A 616 -26.27 -22.90 5.01
C TRP A 616 -26.36 -24.03 6.04
N ARG A 617 -27.28 -24.99 5.83
CA ARG A 617 -27.48 -26.17 6.68
C ARG A 617 -27.79 -27.40 5.83
N ASP A 618 -27.31 -28.56 6.25
CA ASP A 618 -27.53 -29.83 5.55
C ASP A 618 -27.16 -29.78 4.05
N ALA A 619 -26.03 -29.11 3.75
CA ALA A 619 -25.53 -28.89 2.39
C ALA A 619 -26.50 -28.12 1.45
N ALA A 620 -27.39 -27.30 2.01
CA ALA A 620 -28.29 -26.43 1.24
C ALA A 620 -28.54 -25.08 1.94
N TRP A 621 -28.86 -24.06 1.14
CA TRP A 621 -29.37 -22.80 1.68
C TRP A 621 -30.82 -22.96 2.14
N ARG A 622 -31.11 -22.53 3.37
CA ARG A 622 -32.47 -22.45 3.91
C ARG A 622 -32.79 -21.04 4.35
N THR A 623 -33.96 -20.54 3.94
CA THR A 623 -34.50 -19.28 4.45
C THR A 623 -34.87 -19.45 5.91
N GLU A 624 -34.28 -18.64 6.78
CA GLU A 624 -34.71 -18.53 8.18
C GLU A 624 -35.84 -17.52 8.33
N GLN A 625 -35.73 -16.38 7.63
CA GLN A 625 -36.70 -15.30 7.75
C GLN A 625 -36.73 -14.45 6.47
N THR A 626 -37.92 -14.03 6.05
CA THR A 626 -38.06 -12.94 5.09
C THR A 626 -37.93 -11.62 5.84
N LEU A 627 -36.89 -10.85 5.54
CA LEU A 627 -36.59 -9.58 6.22
C LEU A 627 -37.55 -8.48 5.80
N VAL A 628 -37.91 -8.48 4.51
CA VAL A 628 -38.82 -7.49 3.92
C VAL A 628 -39.50 -8.07 2.68
N SER A 629 -40.72 -7.63 2.40
CA SER A 629 -41.43 -7.86 1.14
C SER A 629 -41.98 -6.56 0.58
N TYR A 630 -42.08 -6.49 -0.75
CA TYR A 630 -42.44 -5.28 -1.49
C TYR A 630 -43.61 -5.54 -2.43
N ARG A 631 -44.47 -4.54 -2.61
CA ARG A 631 -45.57 -4.57 -3.58
C ARG A 631 -45.54 -3.36 -4.48
N PHE A 632 -45.90 -3.60 -5.74
CA PHE A 632 -45.86 -2.60 -6.79
C PHE A 632 -47.25 -2.43 -7.41
N ASP A 633 -47.51 -1.23 -7.91
CA ASP A 633 -48.68 -0.98 -8.76
C ASP A 633 -48.41 -1.30 -10.24
N ALA A 634 -49.43 -1.14 -11.08
CA ALA A 634 -49.32 -1.36 -12.53
C ALA A 634 -48.39 -0.36 -13.24
N ARG A 635 -47.99 0.72 -12.57
CA ARG A 635 -47.05 1.73 -13.07
C ARG A 635 -45.63 1.51 -12.52
N HIS A 636 -45.38 0.35 -11.89
CA HIS A 636 -44.10 -0.04 -11.32
C HIS A 636 -43.62 0.90 -10.19
N ARG A 637 -44.55 1.49 -9.43
CA ARG A 637 -44.23 2.25 -8.22
C ARG A 637 -44.31 1.34 -7.00
N LEU A 638 -43.36 1.46 -6.07
CA LEU A 638 -43.40 0.76 -4.79
C LEU A 638 -44.52 1.34 -3.93
N ILE A 639 -45.61 0.62 -3.73
CA ILE A 639 -46.80 1.11 -3.00
C ILE A 639 -46.87 0.59 -1.57
N GLU A 640 -46.17 -0.49 -1.25
CA GLU A 640 -46.13 -1.06 0.10
C GLU A 640 -44.84 -1.83 0.33
N ALA A 641 -44.29 -1.71 1.53
CA ALA A 641 -43.27 -2.62 2.02
C ALA A 641 -43.60 -3.11 3.42
N THR A 642 -43.45 -4.42 3.62
CA THR A 642 -43.78 -5.10 4.87
C THR A 642 -42.51 -5.70 5.46
N ASN A 643 -42.16 -5.31 6.69
CA ASN A 643 -40.99 -5.81 7.39
C ASN A 643 -41.20 -7.24 7.95
N ALA A 644 -40.15 -7.79 8.56
CA ALA A 644 -40.13 -9.17 9.06
C ALA A 644 -41.17 -9.48 10.17
N VAL A 645 -41.71 -8.46 10.84
CA VAL A 645 -42.76 -8.58 11.88
C VAL A 645 -44.17 -8.29 11.34
N GLY A 646 -44.31 -8.03 10.04
CA GLY A 646 -45.60 -7.81 9.38
C GLY A 646 -46.09 -6.36 9.40
N GLU A 647 -45.29 -5.42 9.90
CA GLU A 647 -45.62 -4.00 9.84
C GLU A 647 -45.38 -3.47 8.43
N SER A 648 -46.34 -2.72 7.89
CA SER A 648 -46.31 -2.25 6.52
C SER A 648 -46.30 -0.72 6.43
N GLU A 649 -45.46 -0.20 5.54
CA GLU A 649 -45.47 1.21 5.13
C GLU A 649 -46.05 1.32 3.72
N ARG A 650 -46.89 2.32 3.48
CA ARG A 650 -47.53 2.58 2.17
C ARG A 650 -47.09 3.91 1.60
N TYR A 651 -47.05 3.99 0.27
CA TYR A 651 -46.59 5.17 -0.45
C TYR A 651 -47.55 5.57 -1.57
N ASP A 652 -47.84 6.86 -1.65
CA ASP A 652 -48.60 7.46 -2.74
C ASP A 652 -47.75 8.47 -3.49
N TYR A 653 -48.03 8.60 -4.79
CA TYR A 653 -47.22 9.36 -5.72
C TYR A 653 -48.09 10.15 -6.69
N ASP A 654 -47.51 11.21 -7.23
CA ASP A 654 -48.08 11.90 -8.39
C ASP A 654 -47.90 11.08 -9.70
N ASP A 655 -48.29 11.68 -10.82
CA ASP A 655 -48.17 11.08 -12.14
C ASP A 655 -46.73 10.98 -12.68
N GLN A 656 -45.76 11.61 -12.03
CA GLN A 656 -44.34 11.56 -12.38
C GLN A 656 -43.51 10.81 -11.33
N HIS A 657 -44.17 9.98 -10.51
CA HIS A 657 -43.55 9.14 -9.50
C HIS A 657 -42.93 9.91 -8.32
N VAL A 658 -43.24 11.20 -8.16
CA VAL A 658 -42.84 12.00 -6.99
C VAL A 658 -43.73 11.65 -5.81
N ILE A 659 -43.12 11.31 -4.67
CA ILE A 659 -43.83 10.93 -3.45
C ILE A 659 -44.70 12.08 -2.92
N LEU A 660 -45.96 11.76 -2.61
CA LEU A 660 -46.95 12.68 -2.04
C LEU A 660 -47.28 12.31 -0.59
N GLN A 661 -47.29 11.01 -0.28
CA GLN A 661 -47.61 10.51 1.04
C GLN A 661 -46.81 9.26 1.38
N ARG A 662 -46.43 9.14 2.66
CA ARG A 662 -45.89 7.93 3.28
C ARG A 662 -46.71 7.65 4.53
N GLN A 663 -47.33 6.48 4.59
CA GLN A 663 -48.10 6.04 5.74
C GLN A 663 -47.38 4.92 6.46
N LEU A 664 -47.18 5.05 7.77
CA LEU A 664 -46.59 4.02 8.62
C LEU A 664 -47.66 3.05 9.15
N SER A 665 -47.22 1.88 9.61
CA SER A 665 -48.08 0.85 10.22
C SER A 665 -48.90 1.37 11.41
N GLY A 666 -48.34 2.30 12.19
CA GLY A 666 -49.00 2.95 13.34
C GLY A 666 -50.05 4.02 12.98
N GLY A 667 -50.33 4.24 11.69
CA GLY A 667 -51.33 5.20 11.21
C GLY A 667 -50.82 6.64 11.02
N ALA A 668 -49.60 6.95 11.47
CA ALA A 668 -48.93 8.20 11.16
C ALA A 668 -48.71 8.33 9.64
N SER A 669 -49.03 9.49 9.08
CA SER A 669 -48.76 9.80 7.66
C SER A 669 -47.89 11.04 7.55
N PHE A 670 -46.97 11.02 6.61
CA PHE A 670 -46.13 12.14 6.20
C PHE A 670 -46.52 12.56 4.79
N PHE A 671 -46.49 13.85 4.51
CA PHE A 671 -46.96 14.44 3.28
C PHE A 671 -45.97 15.48 2.77
N TRP A 672 -45.86 15.56 1.45
CA TRP A 672 -44.97 16.51 0.77
C TRP A 672 -45.74 17.40 -0.18
N GLU A 673 -45.31 18.65 -0.28
CA GLU A 673 -45.73 19.62 -1.30
C GLU A 673 -44.50 20.07 -2.09
N TRP A 674 -44.65 20.17 -3.41
CA TRP A 674 -43.56 20.37 -4.36
C TRP A 674 -43.85 21.58 -5.25
N GLU A 675 -42.86 22.46 -5.46
CA GLU A 675 -43.00 23.63 -6.37
C GLU A 675 -42.81 23.26 -7.86
N ARG A 676 -42.01 22.21 -8.12
CA ARG A 676 -41.61 21.73 -9.45
C ARG A 676 -42.07 20.28 -9.64
N ALA A 677 -41.85 19.70 -10.83
CA ALA A 677 -42.33 18.37 -11.18
C ALA A 677 -41.19 17.41 -11.58
N GLY A 678 -41.45 16.10 -11.48
CA GLY A 678 -40.53 15.03 -11.87
C GLY A 678 -39.20 15.11 -11.11
N LYS A 679 -38.09 14.77 -11.77
CA LYS A 679 -36.76 14.80 -11.14
C LYS A 679 -36.29 16.18 -10.67
N ALA A 680 -36.93 17.25 -11.15
CA ALA A 680 -36.65 18.63 -10.74
C ALA A 680 -37.53 19.08 -9.56
N ALA A 681 -38.39 18.21 -9.02
CA ALA A 681 -39.27 18.52 -7.89
C ALA A 681 -38.45 18.93 -6.66
N ARG A 682 -38.87 20.04 -6.04
CA ARG A 682 -38.22 20.67 -4.89
C ARG A 682 -39.26 20.90 -3.78
N CYS A 683 -38.99 20.36 -2.60
CA CYS A 683 -39.93 20.34 -1.48
C CYS A 683 -40.15 21.75 -0.95
N VAL A 684 -41.40 22.20 -0.85
CA VAL A 684 -41.79 23.48 -0.24
C VAL A 684 -42.50 23.31 1.09
N ARG A 685 -42.99 22.10 1.37
CA ARG A 685 -43.57 21.76 2.67
C ARG A 685 -43.46 20.26 2.92
N HIS A 686 -43.12 19.90 4.15
CA HIS A 686 -43.15 18.53 4.64
C HIS A 686 -43.83 18.50 6.01
N TRP A 687 -44.94 17.78 6.13
CA TRP A 687 -45.73 17.75 7.36
C TRP A 687 -46.23 16.35 7.68
N ALA A 688 -46.53 16.11 8.95
CA ALA A 688 -47.13 14.87 9.40
C ALA A 688 -48.63 15.03 9.73
N SER A 689 -49.34 13.91 9.85
CA SER A 689 -50.73 13.87 10.32
C SER A 689 -50.89 14.30 11.79
N PHE A 690 -49.80 14.51 12.51
CA PHE A 690 -49.75 15.01 13.88
C PHE A 690 -49.05 16.37 13.95
N SER A 691 -49.47 17.23 14.88
CA SER A 691 -49.15 18.66 14.89
C SER A 691 -47.68 19.02 15.19
N GLN A 692 -46.83 18.04 15.55
CA GLN A 692 -45.46 18.29 15.98
C GLN A 692 -44.48 18.45 14.80
N MET A 693 -44.94 18.24 13.56
CA MET A 693 -44.10 18.30 12.37
C MET A 693 -44.84 18.97 11.20
N ASP A 694 -44.45 20.20 10.89
CA ASP A 694 -44.85 20.96 9.71
C ASP A 694 -43.73 21.94 9.38
N THR A 695 -42.92 21.59 8.38
CA THR A 695 -41.76 22.36 7.95
C THR A 695 -42.03 22.95 6.58
N ARG A 696 -41.73 24.24 6.40
CA ARG A 696 -41.89 24.94 5.13
C ARG A 696 -40.53 25.41 4.64
N TYR A 697 -40.32 25.33 3.34
CA TYR A 697 -39.06 25.70 2.70
C TYR A 697 -39.32 26.83 1.72
N VAL A 698 -38.64 27.95 1.92
CA VAL A 698 -38.65 29.08 0.98
C VAL A 698 -37.30 29.13 0.32
N TRP A 699 -37.28 28.86 -0.98
CA TRP A 699 -36.07 28.81 -1.78
C TRP A 699 -35.89 30.10 -2.55
N ASP A 700 -34.66 30.59 -2.64
CA ASP A 700 -34.31 31.72 -3.49
C ASP A 700 -33.67 31.27 -4.82
N ASP A 701 -33.47 32.25 -5.71
CA ASP A 701 -32.81 32.05 -7.02
C ASP A 701 -31.30 31.80 -6.89
N ALA A 702 -30.71 32.07 -5.72
CA ALA A 702 -29.29 31.83 -5.43
C ALA A 702 -29.01 30.41 -4.89
N GLY A 703 -30.05 29.58 -4.75
CA GLY A 703 -29.94 28.20 -4.24
C GLY A 703 -29.87 28.11 -2.72
N SER A 704 -30.22 29.18 -2.00
CA SER A 704 -30.34 29.19 -0.55
C SER A 704 -31.78 28.87 -0.11
N VAL A 705 -31.92 28.36 1.11
CA VAL A 705 -33.22 27.98 1.67
C VAL A 705 -33.40 28.58 3.06
N THR A 706 -34.60 29.09 3.30
CA THR A 706 -35.09 29.49 4.63
C THR A 706 -36.13 28.47 5.10
N VAL A 707 -36.00 28.00 6.34
CA VAL A 707 -36.84 26.96 6.97
C VAL A 707 -37.57 27.50 8.17
#